data_AF-A0A7G6XEC2-F1
#
_entry.id   AF-A0A7G6XEC2-F1
#
_cell.length_a   1.000
_cell.length_b   1.000
_cell.length_c   1.000
_cell.angle_alpha   90.00
_cell.angle_beta   90.00
_cell.angle_gamma   90.00
#
_symmetry.space_group_name_H-M   'P 1'
#
loop_
_entity.id
_entity.type
_entity.pdbx_description
1 polymer ?
#
loop_
_entity_poly.entity_id
_entity_poly.type
_entity_poly.pdbx_seq_one_letter_code
_entity_poly.pdbx_strand_id
1 'polypeptide(L)'
;MIEELLAALADGAEDAGPRPGIGAEEIADILWLAARVDPAGPRPPPVTPGDAEAGPPAVADPPAPEAAAASGGPADGQPAVKLFPASVPGPAGKPADDGAGRRGSPVRLPRAASLDDPLALMRALRPVGRRSIGGPGEELDEQLTVERSIERMVPTPVLRPAESRWLDLALVVDTHHSMLLWADLVDELRRVLTRSGVFRDVRTWQLTGTGSGATPMLTRGRSGAPRNPLELADPAGRRLILVLSDTVAGGWREASVQGVLRHWCTHNAVAVLNVLPERLWTRGAVRPVPFALRADRPAAATRSWQRAATARRSRSRAGRRHAADVVPVVGVAPGSLARLVRVVSGDGRWRRLACLRLDAEPEGAGGREAPAGGVRSALEVVERFRASASPTAQQLAAHLAAVPLTLPVMNLVRRSLLRDSEHGHLAEVALGGLFAPWDHERDAEEVEFEFLPGVREALLGSQLRGEVAAVRELVRRRVWEYMSRNRGTGPDFSATRVTDGREGRRPVAEGTLPFATQPPQDRGLTDRIVRVRYDPMPEPQEVGTLLTPRLVLTVGDAPLPSGTAAWVRAGDREVACHAVWADEALPRVFLLLADEDLVDPALRPGATPLPWAESEPQVLRVRVDGATDQGHRVALTGEALPYEGDRNGELVRLSPEPEAWTHFRGGPVSHEGALLGVVHGVWPDRMVFLSGRALLEQPGFRAAMAEHGQVPSADGTVCLAVRPADDGVYPIGSSPHAEAVDLLMLLVGDTGVTARLAGGEQGAPVLLLLEGPGALGRAGRLLTELPDAIARFASRRLDGGALSLDVAVAVGPVESVPVGGAPAGPSPSEAVRIVRHPGVADRPRLLPGSLTVALSHSVYEVLASLVGPTAVRTLVPLGGETDGWVCNGDPEELGAALTEADALQDADAAWPVCGRRAVEDPRSPCDGIRLPGHDRCLAHLDPDEEHAYLRTLRPGSPLDLRGTTFKEGLLQRLLEALRASRSQPVTLGEAAFDRAIFVDDWNEGGIEFLARTSFTRAVFAGRARLGNSTFTGPVSFDGAVFLGVGDFDRSRFHGAADFRRAQFRGLAGFSDSAFLDEVSFDRVVMELSADLNGMRVAGSADFSRAVFCGLTGLSGARFETAVSFASTTWERGLVATGAVFEGPVDFRRARFQGRVRLEQLSLPESPAFVFDDRHGPWDTHQRPDGTWDIQLRVAGSQ
;
A
#
# COMPACT_ATOMS: atom_id res chain seq x y z
N MET A 1 -8.96 -28.67 -26.20
CA MET A 1 -9.54 -28.78 -24.84
C MET A 1 -8.96 -29.93 -24.03
N ILE A 2 -9.20 -31.23 -24.34
CA ILE A 2 -8.62 -32.35 -23.55
C ILE A 2 -7.08 -32.40 -23.66
N GLU A 3 -6.52 -32.20 -24.85
CA GLU A 3 -5.07 -32.16 -25.05
C GLU A 3 -4.41 -30.92 -24.42
N GLU A 4 -5.09 -29.77 -24.43
CA GLU A 4 -4.62 -28.54 -23.76
C GLU A 4 -4.66 -28.67 -22.23
N LEU A 5 -5.64 -29.39 -21.68
CA LEU A 5 -5.75 -29.66 -20.25
C LEU A 5 -4.66 -30.64 -19.78
N LEU A 6 -4.30 -31.62 -20.62
CA LEU A 6 -3.20 -32.56 -20.35
C LEU A 6 -1.82 -31.88 -20.47
N ALA A 7 -1.65 -30.93 -21.40
CA ALA A 7 -0.44 -30.11 -21.49
C ALA A 7 -0.27 -29.20 -20.26
N ALA A 8 -1.35 -28.56 -19.78
CA ALA A 8 -1.33 -27.72 -18.58
C ALA A 8 -1.06 -28.52 -17.27
N LEU A 9 -1.41 -29.81 -17.23
CA LEU A 9 -1.09 -30.71 -16.12
C LEU A 9 0.35 -31.24 -16.16
N ALA A 10 0.98 -31.29 -17.34
CA ALA A 10 2.36 -31.72 -17.52
C ALA A 10 3.36 -30.59 -17.18
N ASP A 11 3.04 -29.34 -17.52
CA ASP A 11 3.88 -28.16 -17.23
C ASP A 11 3.96 -27.81 -15.72
N GLY A 12 3.04 -28.32 -14.90
CA GLY A 12 3.01 -28.10 -13.45
C GLY A 12 3.94 -28.99 -12.62
N ALA A 13 4.71 -29.90 -13.25
CA ALA A 13 5.44 -30.95 -12.55
C ALA A 13 6.93 -30.64 -12.26
N GLU A 14 7.52 -29.58 -12.84
CA GLU A 14 8.98 -29.36 -12.72
C GLU A 14 9.43 -28.41 -11.60
N ASP A 15 8.56 -27.60 -10.96
CA ASP A 15 9.06 -26.52 -10.07
C ASP A 15 8.36 -26.31 -8.70
N ALA A 16 7.63 -27.29 -8.16
CA ALA A 16 7.21 -27.21 -6.75
C ALA A 16 7.00 -28.59 -6.11
N GLY A 17 7.52 -28.74 -4.89
CA GLY A 17 7.34 -29.94 -4.05
C GLY A 17 5.87 -30.32 -3.80
N PRO A 18 5.64 -31.50 -3.18
CA PRO A 18 4.38 -32.23 -3.29
C PRO A 18 3.22 -31.50 -2.63
N ARG A 19 2.31 -30.93 -3.45
CA ARG A 19 0.98 -30.54 -3.01
C ARG A 19 0.07 -31.79 -2.99
N PRO A 20 -0.69 -32.07 -1.92
CA PRO A 20 -1.63 -33.16 -1.93
C PRO A 20 -2.94 -32.73 -2.63
N GLY A 21 -3.35 -33.51 -3.62
CA GLY A 21 -4.76 -33.82 -3.85
C GLY A 21 -5.50 -33.01 -4.91
N ILE A 22 -5.30 -33.35 -6.19
CA ILE A 22 -6.47 -33.62 -7.04
C ILE A 22 -6.65 -35.14 -6.97
N GLY A 23 -7.68 -35.59 -6.27
CA GLY A 23 -7.99 -37.01 -6.13
C GLY A 23 -8.52 -37.60 -7.42
N ALA A 24 -8.40 -38.91 -7.60
CA ALA A 24 -8.96 -39.63 -8.75
C ALA A 24 -10.48 -39.39 -8.93
N GLU A 25 -11.19 -39.05 -7.85
CA GLU A 25 -12.61 -38.66 -7.89
C GLU A 25 -12.84 -37.31 -8.58
N GLU A 26 -11.98 -36.32 -8.37
CA GLU A 26 -12.14 -34.99 -9.00
C GLU A 26 -11.81 -35.05 -10.50
N ILE A 27 -10.84 -35.89 -10.88
CA ILE A 27 -10.55 -36.19 -12.29
C ILE A 27 -11.73 -36.95 -12.92
N ALA A 28 -12.32 -37.91 -12.20
CA ALA A 28 -13.50 -38.64 -12.67
C ALA A 28 -14.72 -37.72 -12.83
N ASP A 29 -14.94 -36.77 -11.91
CA ASP A 29 -16.04 -35.80 -11.97
C ASP A 29 -15.89 -34.83 -13.15
N ILE A 30 -14.66 -34.37 -13.45
CA ILE A 30 -14.38 -33.51 -14.60
C ILE A 30 -14.62 -34.27 -15.91
N LEU A 31 -14.18 -35.52 -16.01
CA LEU A 31 -14.42 -36.38 -17.19
C LEU A 31 -15.91 -36.74 -17.34
N TRP A 32 -16.60 -36.95 -16.23
CA TRP A 32 -18.04 -37.24 -16.18
C TRP A 32 -18.90 -36.03 -16.58
N LEU A 33 -18.51 -34.82 -16.17
CA LEU A 33 -19.13 -33.56 -16.59
C LEU A 33 -18.89 -33.28 -18.07
N ALA A 34 -17.65 -33.46 -18.55
CA ALA A 34 -17.31 -33.29 -19.96
C ALA A 34 -18.08 -34.26 -20.88
N ALA A 35 -18.38 -35.48 -20.41
CA ALA A 35 -19.18 -36.45 -21.14
C ALA A 35 -20.70 -36.16 -21.15
N ARG A 36 -21.19 -35.26 -20.28
CA ARG A 36 -22.62 -34.94 -20.12
C ARG A 36 -23.03 -33.55 -20.61
N VAL A 37 -22.06 -32.69 -20.94
CA VAL A 37 -22.35 -31.42 -21.61
C VAL A 37 -22.50 -31.69 -23.11
N ASP A 38 -23.74 -31.72 -23.57
CA ASP A 38 -24.08 -31.82 -24.99
C ASP A 38 -23.63 -30.52 -25.71
N PRO A 39 -22.76 -30.59 -26.74
CA PRO A 39 -22.34 -29.40 -27.50
C PRO A 39 -23.47 -28.77 -28.32
N ALA A 40 -24.67 -29.35 -28.33
CA ALA A 40 -25.85 -28.87 -29.03
C ALA A 40 -26.83 -28.08 -28.13
N GLY A 41 -26.35 -27.05 -27.44
CA GLY A 41 -27.21 -25.93 -27.01
C GLY A 41 -27.47 -24.98 -28.20
N PRO A 42 -28.63 -24.29 -28.27
CA PRO A 42 -29.03 -23.54 -29.46
C PRO A 42 -28.03 -22.41 -29.76
N ARG A 43 -27.31 -22.58 -30.87
CA ARG A 43 -26.42 -21.58 -31.47
C ARG A 43 -27.25 -20.32 -31.80
N PRO A 44 -26.84 -19.10 -31.39
CA PRO A 44 -27.38 -17.89 -31.99
C PRO A 44 -27.06 -17.90 -33.49
N PRO A 45 -27.94 -17.36 -34.36
CA PRO A 45 -27.79 -17.50 -35.79
C PRO A 45 -26.53 -16.77 -36.29
N PRO A 46 -25.89 -17.28 -37.35
CA PRO A 46 -24.65 -16.72 -37.89
C PRO A 46 -24.94 -15.40 -38.60
N VAL A 47 -24.17 -14.36 -38.27
CA VAL A 47 -24.13 -13.13 -39.04
C VAL A 47 -23.31 -13.41 -40.30
N THR A 48 -23.96 -13.30 -41.47
CA THR A 48 -23.32 -13.40 -42.78
C THR A 48 -22.43 -12.19 -43.05
N PRO A 49 -21.19 -12.37 -43.51
CA PRO A 49 -20.34 -11.28 -43.97
C PRO A 49 -20.68 -10.96 -45.43
N GLY A 50 -21.16 -9.75 -45.70
CA GLY A 50 -21.44 -9.27 -47.05
C GLY A 50 -22.09 -7.90 -47.06
N ASP A 51 -21.35 -6.96 -47.64
CA ASP A 51 -21.78 -5.69 -48.24
C ASP A 51 -21.86 -4.45 -47.32
N ALA A 52 -20.73 -3.75 -47.35
CA ALA A 52 -20.61 -2.33 -47.08
C ALA A 52 -21.55 -1.54 -48.02
N GLU A 53 -22.44 -0.73 -47.46
CA GLU A 53 -22.68 0.64 -47.91
C GLU A 53 -23.61 1.40 -46.94
N ALA A 54 -23.31 2.70 -46.79
CA ALA A 54 -24.09 3.76 -46.15
C ALA A 54 -24.25 3.72 -44.62
N GLY A 55 -23.22 4.21 -43.92
CA GLY A 55 -23.38 4.72 -42.55
C GLY A 55 -24.28 5.96 -42.50
N PRO A 56 -25.17 6.11 -41.50
CA PRO A 56 -25.86 7.38 -41.25
C PRO A 56 -24.87 8.44 -40.74
N PRO A 57 -25.12 9.73 -40.99
CA PRO A 57 -24.13 10.78 -40.75
C PRO A 57 -23.88 10.97 -39.25
N ALA A 58 -22.64 11.38 -38.93
CA ALA A 58 -22.26 11.82 -37.60
C ALA A 58 -23.17 12.96 -37.14
N VAL A 59 -23.94 12.71 -36.09
CA VAL A 59 -24.56 13.78 -35.30
C VAL A 59 -23.42 14.38 -34.46
N ALA A 60 -23.15 15.66 -34.69
CA ALA A 60 -22.19 16.45 -33.93
C ALA A 60 -22.46 16.34 -32.44
N ASP A 61 -21.40 16.12 -31.66
CA ASP A 61 -21.43 16.28 -30.20
C ASP A 61 -21.98 17.68 -29.86
N PRO A 62 -22.99 17.79 -28.99
CA PRO A 62 -23.38 19.08 -28.46
C PRO A 62 -22.23 19.63 -27.59
N PRO A 63 -21.98 20.95 -27.60
CA PRO A 63 -20.93 21.54 -26.79
C PRO A 63 -21.25 21.32 -25.31
N ALA A 64 -20.23 20.93 -24.54
CA ALA A 64 -20.30 20.79 -23.10
C ALA A 64 -20.86 22.08 -22.46
N PRO A 65 -21.84 22.00 -21.54
CA PRO A 65 -22.28 23.18 -20.82
C PRO A 65 -21.20 23.62 -19.85
N GLU A 66 -20.80 24.89 -19.96
CA GLU A 66 -20.08 25.64 -18.92
C GLU A 66 -20.84 25.53 -17.60
N ALA A 67 -20.27 24.79 -16.64
CA ALA A 67 -20.71 24.79 -15.26
C ALA A 67 -19.87 25.80 -14.48
N ALA A 68 -20.56 26.85 -14.05
CA ALA A 68 -20.08 27.95 -13.25
C ALA A 68 -19.39 27.52 -11.96
N ALA A 69 -18.43 28.35 -11.56
CA ALA A 69 -17.71 28.32 -10.31
C ALA A 69 -18.62 28.14 -9.09
N ALA A 70 -18.31 27.14 -8.27
CA ALA A 70 -18.70 27.05 -6.88
C ALA A 70 -17.46 26.73 -6.02
N SER A 71 -17.01 27.77 -5.33
CA SER A 71 -16.16 27.83 -4.13
C SER A 71 -15.84 26.53 -3.37
N GLY A 72 -14.54 26.23 -3.26
CA GLY A 72 -13.77 26.19 -2.00
C GLY A 72 -13.98 25.04 -1.00
N GLY A 73 -13.04 24.09 -0.98
CA GLY A 73 -12.73 23.21 0.16
C GLY A 73 -11.82 22.02 -0.23
N PRO A 74 -10.73 21.71 0.50
CA PRO A 74 -9.82 20.62 0.14
C PRO A 74 -10.46 19.29 0.55
N ALA A 75 -10.66 18.38 -0.41
CA ALA A 75 -11.20 17.05 -0.17
C ALA A 75 -10.26 15.99 -0.75
N ASP A 76 -9.26 15.58 0.03
CA ASP A 76 -8.61 14.28 -0.11
C ASP A 76 -8.92 13.42 1.13
N GLY A 77 -10.19 13.06 1.26
CA GLY A 77 -10.65 12.00 2.14
C GLY A 77 -11.47 11.04 1.30
N GLN A 78 -11.09 9.75 1.25
CA GLN A 78 -11.93 8.78 0.57
C GLN A 78 -13.34 8.82 1.16
N PRO A 79 -14.37 8.86 0.32
CA PRO A 79 -15.73 9.03 0.78
C PRO A 79 -16.28 7.83 1.56
N ALA A 80 -17.10 8.12 2.57
CA ALA A 80 -17.61 7.10 3.49
C ALA A 80 -18.61 6.16 2.80
N VAL A 81 -18.21 4.91 2.59
CA VAL A 81 -19.06 3.85 2.02
C VAL A 81 -20.23 3.54 2.95
N LYS A 82 -21.46 3.62 2.44
CA LYS A 82 -22.70 3.29 3.16
C LYS A 82 -23.38 2.06 2.57
N LEU A 83 -23.82 1.16 3.43
CA LEU A 83 -24.55 -0.05 3.05
C LEU A 83 -26.02 0.04 3.46
N PHE A 84 -26.89 -0.23 2.50
CA PHE A 84 -28.34 -0.24 2.63
C PHE A 84 -28.88 -1.63 2.34
N PRO A 85 -30.03 -2.03 2.92
CA PRO A 85 -30.68 -3.29 2.53
C PRO A 85 -30.97 -3.31 1.02
N ALA A 86 -31.05 -4.50 0.42
CA ALA A 86 -31.49 -4.60 -0.97
C ALA A 86 -32.92 -4.05 -1.09
N SER A 87 -33.11 -3.05 -1.96
CA SER A 87 -34.42 -2.43 -2.15
C SER A 87 -35.38 -3.39 -2.83
N VAL A 88 -36.62 -3.40 -2.35
CA VAL A 88 -37.74 -4.12 -2.96
C VAL A 88 -37.92 -3.60 -4.40
N PRO A 89 -37.93 -4.47 -5.43
CA PRO A 89 -38.43 -4.07 -6.73
C PRO A 89 -39.89 -3.65 -6.56
N GLY A 90 -40.19 -2.37 -6.72
CA GLY A 90 -41.58 -1.94 -6.84
C GLY A 90 -42.25 -2.73 -7.97
N PRO A 91 -43.56 -3.07 -7.85
CA PRO A 91 -44.27 -3.78 -8.90
C PRO A 91 -44.09 -3.03 -10.22
N ALA A 92 -43.80 -3.77 -11.30
CA ALA A 92 -43.43 -3.25 -12.61
C ALA A 92 -44.47 -2.25 -13.15
N GLY A 93 -44.33 -0.98 -12.79
CA GLY A 93 -44.99 0.17 -13.37
C GLY A 93 -43.98 0.94 -14.22
N LYS A 94 -44.44 1.51 -15.33
CA LYS A 94 -43.64 2.28 -16.30
C LYS A 94 -42.63 3.23 -15.62
N PRO A 95 -41.42 3.40 -16.17
CA PRO A 95 -40.45 4.36 -15.66
C PRO A 95 -41.06 5.75 -15.78
N ALA A 96 -41.42 6.35 -14.64
CA ALA A 96 -41.74 7.76 -14.53
C ALA A 96 -40.48 8.51 -14.10
N ASP A 97 -40.32 9.69 -14.69
CA ASP A 97 -39.23 10.66 -14.58
C ASP A 97 -38.60 10.84 -13.18
N ASP A 98 -37.28 11.07 -13.22
CA ASP A 98 -36.51 12.07 -12.45
C ASP A 98 -36.87 12.31 -10.97
N GLY A 99 -36.98 11.24 -10.19
CA GLY A 99 -36.82 11.31 -8.74
C GLY A 99 -35.34 11.44 -8.36
N ALA A 100 -34.97 12.51 -7.65
CA ALA A 100 -33.64 12.81 -7.11
C ALA A 100 -33.11 11.81 -6.04
N GLY A 101 -33.38 10.52 -6.18
CA GLY A 101 -33.03 9.47 -5.24
C GLY A 101 -31.58 8.98 -5.34
N ARG A 102 -31.00 8.57 -4.20
CA ARG A 102 -29.64 7.99 -4.15
C ARG A 102 -29.61 6.65 -4.89
N ARG A 103 -28.59 6.44 -5.72
CA ARG A 103 -28.34 5.17 -6.43
C ARG A 103 -27.10 4.48 -5.88
N GLY A 104 -27.09 3.15 -5.92
CA GLY A 104 -25.97 2.32 -5.43
C GLY A 104 -25.77 1.02 -6.21
N SER A 105 -24.62 0.37 -5.98
CA SER A 105 -24.23 -0.89 -6.60
C SER A 105 -24.63 -2.09 -5.75
N PRO A 106 -25.16 -3.18 -6.32
CA PRO A 106 -25.43 -4.40 -5.56
C PRO A 106 -24.13 -5.01 -5.03
N VAL A 107 -24.15 -5.43 -3.76
CA VAL A 107 -23.05 -6.16 -3.12
C VAL A 107 -23.60 -7.42 -2.43
N ARG A 108 -22.78 -8.46 -2.34
CA ARG A 108 -23.06 -9.70 -1.60
C ARG A 108 -22.28 -9.66 -0.29
N LEU A 109 -22.96 -9.89 0.82
CA LEU A 109 -22.41 -9.74 2.18
C LEU A 109 -22.62 -11.04 2.97
N PRO A 110 -21.69 -11.40 3.87
CA PRO A 110 -21.80 -12.63 4.64
C PRO A 110 -23.01 -12.59 5.59
N ARG A 111 -23.79 -13.68 5.61
CA ARG A 111 -24.90 -13.85 6.55
C ARG A 111 -24.37 -14.35 7.90
N ALA A 112 -24.81 -13.73 8.98
CA ALA A 112 -24.42 -14.14 10.32
C ALA A 112 -25.05 -15.50 10.71
N ALA A 113 -24.28 -16.37 11.36
CA ALA A 113 -24.76 -17.70 11.78
C ALA A 113 -25.89 -17.59 12.82
N SER A 114 -26.96 -18.37 12.62
CA SER A 114 -28.13 -18.41 13.52
C SER A 114 -27.95 -19.45 14.63
N LEU A 115 -27.30 -20.58 14.35
CA LEU A 115 -26.90 -21.56 15.35
C LEU A 115 -25.60 -21.13 16.06
N ASP A 116 -25.53 -21.40 17.36
CA ASP A 116 -24.35 -21.08 18.18
C ASP A 116 -23.26 -22.15 18.11
N ASP A 117 -23.63 -23.45 18.14
CA ASP A 117 -22.69 -24.57 18.04
C ASP A 117 -23.25 -25.72 17.17
N PRO A 118 -23.03 -25.65 15.83
CA PRO A 118 -23.43 -26.70 14.90
C PRO A 118 -22.79 -28.07 15.21
N LEU A 119 -21.56 -28.09 15.69
CA LEU A 119 -20.80 -29.33 15.95
C LEU A 119 -21.35 -30.07 17.17
N ALA A 120 -21.71 -29.36 18.24
CA ALA A 120 -22.40 -29.97 19.37
C ALA A 120 -23.75 -30.57 18.96
N LEU A 121 -24.47 -29.93 18.03
CA LEU A 121 -25.72 -30.46 17.50
C LEU A 121 -25.48 -31.75 16.69
N MET A 122 -24.44 -31.81 15.86
CA MET A 122 -24.04 -33.05 15.17
C MET A 122 -23.64 -34.15 16.16
N ARG A 123 -22.90 -33.81 17.24
CA ARG A 123 -22.51 -34.76 18.30
C ARG A 123 -23.73 -35.31 19.05
N ALA A 124 -24.77 -34.49 19.25
CA ALA A 124 -26.02 -34.91 19.90
C ALA A 124 -26.77 -36.00 19.11
N LEU A 125 -26.57 -36.08 17.78
CA LEU A 125 -27.22 -37.06 16.89
C LEU A 125 -26.51 -38.42 16.87
N ARG A 126 -25.26 -38.53 17.34
CA ARG A 126 -24.46 -39.77 17.31
C ARG A 126 -25.20 -41.03 17.80
N PRO A 127 -26.01 -41.02 18.88
CA PRO A 127 -26.66 -42.24 19.39
C PRO A 127 -27.60 -42.95 18.41
N VAL A 128 -28.12 -42.25 17.41
CA VAL A 128 -28.97 -42.84 16.34
C VAL A 128 -28.20 -43.12 15.04
N GLY A 129 -26.91 -42.75 14.95
CA GLY A 129 -26.04 -42.96 13.77
C GLY A 129 -25.54 -44.39 13.59
N ARG A 130 -26.37 -45.40 13.90
CA ARG A 130 -26.03 -46.81 13.73
C ARG A 130 -25.99 -47.17 12.23
N ARG A 131 -25.21 -48.19 11.88
CA ARG A 131 -25.26 -48.80 10.55
C ARG A 131 -25.96 -50.15 10.65
N SER A 132 -26.80 -50.47 9.67
CA SER A 132 -27.42 -51.78 9.54
C SER A 132 -26.84 -52.48 8.33
N ILE A 133 -26.39 -53.71 8.53
CA ILE A 133 -26.03 -54.63 7.45
C ILE A 133 -27.34 -55.01 6.73
N GLY A 134 -27.34 -54.96 5.40
CA GLY A 134 -28.53 -55.25 4.56
C GLY A 134 -29.26 -54.02 4.00
N GLY A 135 -28.53 -52.97 3.63
CA GLY A 135 -29.07 -51.88 2.80
C GLY A 135 -29.40 -52.32 1.36
N PRO A 136 -30.17 -51.53 0.60
CA PRO A 136 -30.32 -51.79 -0.83
C PRO A 136 -28.97 -51.60 -1.54
N GLY A 137 -28.46 -52.64 -2.20
CA GLY A 137 -27.19 -52.64 -2.93
C GLY A 137 -26.16 -53.62 -2.37
N GLU A 138 -25.18 -53.95 -3.19
CA GLU A 138 -24.01 -54.75 -2.80
C GLU A 138 -22.76 -53.85 -2.88
N GLU A 139 -21.90 -53.90 -1.86
CA GLU A 139 -20.61 -53.22 -1.85
C GLU A 139 -19.49 -54.25 -2.05
N LEU A 140 -18.38 -53.83 -2.68
CA LEU A 140 -17.21 -54.67 -2.84
C LEU A 140 -16.53 -54.87 -1.48
N ASP A 141 -16.39 -56.13 -1.05
CA ASP A 141 -15.51 -56.45 0.07
C ASP A 141 -14.08 -56.46 -0.44
N GLU A 142 -13.40 -55.32 -0.31
CA GLU A 142 -12.04 -55.11 -0.84
C GLU A 142 -11.06 -56.17 -0.32
N GLN A 143 -11.14 -56.49 0.97
CA GLN A 143 -10.24 -57.45 1.61
C GLN A 143 -10.47 -58.88 1.07
N LEU A 144 -11.72 -59.35 1.05
CA LEU A 144 -12.05 -60.68 0.50
C LEU A 144 -11.86 -60.75 -1.01
N THR A 145 -12.03 -59.63 -1.72
CA THR A 145 -11.74 -59.51 -3.15
C THR A 145 -10.24 -59.68 -3.39
N VAL A 146 -9.38 -59.02 -2.62
CA VAL A 146 -7.92 -59.17 -2.71
C VAL A 146 -7.51 -60.59 -2.38
N GLU A 147 -8.00 -61.16 -1.27
CA GLU A 147 -7.67 -62.53 -0.85
C GLU A 147 -8.07 -63.57 -1.90
N ARG A 148 -9.31 -63.49 -2.44
CA ARG A 148 -9.74 -64.41 -3.51
C ARG A 148 -9.03 -64.16 -4.83
N SER A 149 -8.67 -62.91 -5.13
CA SER A 149 -7.95 -62.59 -6.36
C SER A 149 -6.52 -63.12 -6.33
N ILE A 150 -5.86 -63.07 -5.16
CA ILE A 150 -4.53 -63.67 -4.94
C ILE A 150 -4.62 -65.20 -5.01
N GLU A 151 -5.57 -65.81 -4.30
CA GLU A 151 -5.73 -67.27 -4.28
C GLU A 151 -6.00 -67.86 -5.66
N ARG A 152 -6.79 -67.15 -6.48
CA ARG A 152 -7.20 -67.61 -7.82
C ARG A 152 -6.33 -67.07 -8.95
N MET A 153 -5.38 -66.18 -8.64
CA MET A 153 -4.52 -65.48 -9.61
C MET A 153 -5.31 -64.76 -10.73
N VAL A 154 -6.56 -64.35 -10.44
CA VAL A 154 -7.45 -63.62 -11.36
C VAL A 154 -8.30 -62.65 -10.53
N PRO A 155 -8.44 -61.36 -10.93
CA PRO A 155 -9.28 -60.39 -10.22
C PRO A 155 -10.73 -60.88 -10.09
N THR A 156 -11.11 -61.30 -8.88
CA THR A 156 -12.43 -61.88 -8.58
C THR A 156 -13.14 -61.02 -7.53
N PRO A 157 -14.03 -60.09 -7.93
CA PRO A 157 -14.74 -59.24 -6.98
C PRO A 157 -15.66 -60.07 -6.07
N VAL A 158 -15.56 -59.85 -4.77
CA VAL A 158 -16.46 -60.41 -3.75
C VAL A 158 -17.36 -59.30 -3.26
N LEU A 159 -18.67 -59.48 -3.47
CA LEU A 159 -19.68 -58.52 -3.05
C LEU A 159 -20.29 -58.93 -1.70
N ARG A 160 -20.59 -57.95 -0.84
CA ARG A 160 -21.34 -58.12 0.40
C ARG A 160 -22.51 -57.13 0.45
N PRO A 161 -23.58 -57.41 1.23
CA PRO A 161 -24.68 -56.46 1.39
C PRO A 161 -24.18 -55.10 1.89
N ALA A 162 -24.52 -54.03 1.20
CA ALA A 162 -24.02 -52.69 1.52
C ALA A 162 -24.45 -52.25 2.93
N GLU A 163 -23.53 -51.66 3.69
CA GLU A 163 -23.88 -51.05 4.97
C GLU A 163 -24.68 -49.76 4.72
N SER A 164 -25.95 -49.73 5.15
CA SER A 164 -26.75 -48.51 5.06
C SER A 164 -27.06 -47.93 6.44
N ARG A 165 -27.25 -46.61 6.48
CA ARG A 165 -27.89 -45.97 7.64
C ARG A 165 -29.31 -46.52 7.77
N TRP A 166 -29.76 -46.74 9.00
CA TRP A 166 -31.01 -47.47 9.27
C TRP A 166 -32.26 -46.59 9.41
N LEU A 167 -32.10 -45.27 9.54
CA LEU A 167 -33.16 -44.33 9.91
C LEU A 167 -33.25 -43.16 8.90
N ASP A 168 -34.44 -42.88 8.41
CA ASP A 168 -34.78 -41.69 7.62
C ASP A 168 -35.21 -40.53 8.54
N LEU A 169 -34.96 -39.30 8.11
CA LEU A 169 -35.46 -38.09 8.77
C LEU A 169 -36.43 -37.34 7.85
N ALA A 170 -37.66 -37.13 8.33
CA ALA A 170 -38.57 -36.15 7.78
C ALA A 170 -38.58 -34.89 8.67
N LEU A 171 -37.99 -33.81 8.16
CA LEU A 171 -38.00 -32.50 8.79
C LEU A 171 -39.21 -31.71 8.26
N VAL A 172 -40.24 -31.55 9.08
CA VAL A 172 -41.46 -30.83 8.74
C VAL A 172 -41.38 -29.42 9.32
N VAL A 173 -41.39 -28.38 8.49
CA VAL A 173 -41.23 -26.98 8.89
C VAL A 173 -42.57 -26.27 8.79
N ASP A 174 -43.05 -25.72 9.89
CA ASP A 174 -44.25 -24.85 9.91
C ASP A 174 -44.01 -23.57 9.09
N THR A 175 -45.00 -23.19 8.27
CA THR A 175 -44.92 -21.99 7.42
C THR A 175 -45.78 -20.84 7.93
N HIS A 176 -46.23 -20.87 9.19
CA HIS A 176 -46.88 -19.72 9.81
C HIS A 176 -45.97 -18.48 9.78
N HIS A 177 -46.53 -17.27 9.69
CA HIS A 177 -45.75 -16.04 9.51
C HIS A 177 -44.78 -15.70 10.65
N SER A 178 -45.03 -16.21 11.85
CA SER A 178 -44.09 -16.12 12.96
C SER A 178 -42.81 -16.94 12.71
N MET A 179 -42.86 -17.94 11.82
CA MET A 179 -41.71 -18.73 11.36
C MET A 179 -40.76 -17.97 10.42
N LEU A 180 -41.16 -16.81 9.88
CA LEU A 180 -40.29 -15.99 9.02
C LEU A 180 -38.99 -15.57 9.75
N LEU A 181 -39.09 -15.23 11.04
CA LEU A 181 -37.95 -14.86 11.89
C LEU A 181 -36.92 -15.99 12.08
N TRP A 182 -37.30 -17.21 11.72
CA TRP A 182 -36.51 -18.42 11.92
C TRP A 182 -36.01 -19.03 10.61
N ALA A 183 -36.26 -18.39 9.45
CA ALA A 183 -35.88 -18.93 8.14
C ALA A 183 -34.38 -19.31 8.07
N ASP A 184 -33.51 -18.41 8.54
CA ASP A 184 -32.06 -18.64 8.58
C ASP A 184 -31.67 -19.84 9.46
N LEU A 185 -32.31 -19.94 10.64
CA LEU A 185 -32.11 -21.04 11.60
C LEU A 185 -32.59 -22.37 11.01
N VAL A 186 -33.74 -22.38 10.34
CA VAL A 186 -34.32 -23.56 9.68
C VAL A 186 -33.35 -24.08 8.62
N ASP A 187 -32.82 -23.19 7.78
CA ASP A 187 -31.90 -23.55 6.72
C ASP A 187 -30.56 -24.05 7.24
N GLU A 188 -30.03 -23.41 8.28
CA GLU A 188 -28.80 -23.84 8.93
C GLU A 188 -28.97 -25.21 9.59
N LEU A 189 -30.06 -25.43 10.33
CA LEU A 189 -30.39 -26.71 10.93
C LEU A 189 -30.57 -27.81 9.89
N ARG A 190 -31.27 -27.53 8.78
CA ARG A 190 -31.40 -28.47 7.64
C ARG A 190 -30.04 -28.87 7.11
N ARG A 191 -29.13 -27.90 6.90
CA ARG A 191 -27.75 -28.17 6.47
C ARG A 191 -26.99 -29.03 7.47
N VAL A 192 -27.08 -28.72 8.77
CA VAL A 192 -26.42 -29.49 9.84
C VAL A 192 -26.94 -30.93 9.91
N LEU A 193 -28.26 -31.12 9.83
CA LEU A 193 -28.88 -32.44 9.84
C LEU A 193 -28.47 -33.26 8.61
N THR A 194 -28.40 -32.64 7.44
CA THR A 194 -27.96 -33.28 6.18
C THR A 194 -26.46 -33.65 6.24
N ARG A 195 -25.60 -32.70 6.63
CA ARG A 195 -24.14 -32.89 6.74
C ARG A 195 -23.72 -33.83 7.88
N SER A 196 -24.60 -34.09 8.85
CA SER A 196 -24.31 -35.03 9.94
C SER A 196 -24.02 -36.45 9.46
N GLY A 197 -24.53 -36.84 8.28
CA GLY A 197 -24.39 -38.19 7.72
C GLY A 197 -25.01 -39.29 8.60
N VAL A 198 -25.82 -38.92 9.60
CA VAL A 198 -26.44 -39.84 10.57
C VAL A 198 -27.62 -40.60 9.98
N PHE A 199 -28.42 -39.93 9.16
CA PHE A 199 -29.63 -40.45 8.55
C PHE A 199 -29.35 -41.00 7.15
N ARG A 200 -30.19 -41.95 6.70
CA ARG A 200 -30.14 -42.47 5.33
C ARG A 200 -30.58 -41.42 4.32
N ASP A 201 -31.67 -40.72 4.64
CA ASP A 201 -32.22 -39.64 3.83
C ASP A 201 -32.77 -38.56 4.77
N VAL A 202 -32.59 -37.29 4.39
CA VAL A 202 -33.12 -36.12 5.10
C VAL A 202 -34.04 -35.37 4.15
N ARG A 203 -35.35 -35.53 4.36
CA ARG A 203 -36.39 -34.88 3.54
C ARG A 203 -37.03 -33.72 4.29
N THR A 204 -37.01 -32.55 3.68
CA THR A 204 -37.69 -31.37 4.21
C THR A 204 -39.09 -31.21 3.60
N TRP A 205 -40.08 -30.96 4.45
CA TRP A 205 -41.47 -30.71 4.11
C TRP A 205 -41.91 -29.39 4.73
N GLN A 206 -42.80 -28.66 4.07
CA GLN A 206 -43.41 -27.46 4.60
C GLN A 206 -44.84 -27.78 5.06
N LEU A 207 -45.19 -27.42 6.29
CA LEU A 207 -46.53 -27.58 6.86
C LEU A 207 -47.28 -26.26 6.76
N THR A 208 -48.20 -26.20 5.81
CA THR A 208 -49.10 -25.06 5.60
C THR A 208 -50.42 -25.26 6.33
N GLY A 209 -51.19 -24.19 6.53
CA GLY A 209 -52.54 -24.29 7.11
C GLY A 209 -52.57 -24.52 8.63
N THR A 210 -51.58 -23.99 9.35
CA THR A 210 -51.49 -23.98 10.82
C THR A 210 -52.17 -22.78 11.47
N GLY A 211 -52.68 -21.83 10.67
CA GLY A 211 -53.52 -20.72 11.12
C GLY A 211 -54.87 -21.20 11.67
N SER A 212 -55.58 -20.35 12.41
CA SER A 212 -56.85 -20.77 13.00
C SER A 212 -57.90 -21.04 11.92
N GLY A 213 -58.59 -22.18 12.00
CA GLY A 213 -59.59 -22.62 11.02
C GLY A 213 -59.03 -23.14 9.70
N ALA A 214 -57.71 -23.20 9.52
CA ALA A 214 -57.09 -23.70 8.30
C ALA A 214 -56.87 -25.24 8.34
N THR A 215 -56.82 -25.86 7.16
CA THR A 215 -56.56 -27.31 7.04
C THR A 215 -55.06 -27.55 6.82
N PRO A 216 -54.41 -28.39 7.66
CA PRO A 216 -52.98 -28.66 7.52
C PRO A 216 -52.65 -29.45 6.25
N MET A 217 -51.67 -28.99 5.47
CA MET A 217 -51.18 -29.68 4.27
C MET A 217 -49.65 -29.72 4.23
N LEU A 218 -49.08 -30.67 3.47
CA LEU A 218 -47.63 -30.76 3.26
C LEU A 218 -47.23 -30.37 1.83
N THR A 219 -46.18 -29.58 1.65
CA THR A 219 -45.59 -29.29 0.34
C THR A 219 -44.08 -29.61 0.31
N ARG A 220 -43.54 -29.92 -0.87
CA ARG A 220 -42.09 -30.01 -1.11
C ARG A 220 -41.61 -28.68 -1.71
N GLY A 221 -41.17 -27.77 -0.84
CA GLY A 221 -40.73 -26.42 -1.24
C GLY A 221 -41.87 -25.44 -1.49
N ARG A 222 -41.54 -24.17 -1.75
CA ARG A 222 -42.49 -23.04 -1.84
C ARG A 222 -43.54 -23.19 -2.97
N SER A 223 -43.23 -23.93 -4.04
CA SER A 223 -44.10 -24.14 -5.21
C SER A 223 -44.59 -25.60 -5.39
N GLY A 224 -44.38 -26.45 -4.40
CA GLY A 224 -44.76 -27.86 -4.49
C GLY A 224 -46.27 -28.08 -4.39
N ALA A 225 -46.80 -29.05 -5.15
CA ALA A 225 -48.21 -29.44 -5.04
C ALA A 225 -48.55 -29.89 -3.59
N PRO A 226 -49.69 -29.45 -3.03
CA PRO A 226 -50.06 -29.77 -1.67
C PRO A 226 -50.46 -31.24 -1.54
N ARG A 227 -49.98 -31.90 -0.49
CA ARG A 227 -50.16 -33.32 -0.19
C ARG A 227 -50.82 -33.52 1.16
N ASN A 228 -51.47 -34.68 1.32
CA ASN A 228 -52.08 -35.06 2.58
C ASN A 228 -50.99 -35.35 3.63
N PRO A 229 -50.99 -34.69 4.81
CA PRO A 229 -49.99 -34.93 5.85
C PRO A 229 -49.90 -36.39 6.32
N LEU A 230 -50.98 -37.16 6.21
CA LEU A 230 -51.03 -38.54 6.65
C LEU A 230 -50.11 -39.47 5.81
N GLU A 231 -49.80 -39.10 4.56
CA GLU A 231 -48.89 -39.86 3.67
C GLU A 231 -47.45 -39.94 4.19
N LEU A 232 -47.07 -39.06 5.14
CA LEU A 232 -45.71 -39.02 5.67
C LEU A 232 -45.39 -40.18 6.61
N ALA A 233 -46.43 -40.83 7.18
CA ALA A 233 -46.28 -41.96 8.08
C ALA A 233 -45.63 -43.14 7.36
N ASP A 234 -44.56 -43.68 7.93
CA ASP A 234 -43.89 -44.89 7.44
C ASP A 234 -44.29 -46.09 8.33
N PRO A 235 -45.09 -47.04 7.81
CA PRO A 235 -45.50 -48.24 8.55
C PRO A 235 -44.34 -49.13 8.99
N ALA A 236 -43.17 -49.04 8.34
CA ALA A 236 -41.98 -49.81 8.72
C ALA A 236 -41.30 -49.25 9.99
N GLY A 237 -41.70 -48.08 10.47
CA GLY A 237 -41.17 -47.45 11.68
C GLY A 237 -39.71 -47.00 11.55
N ARG A 238 -39.19 -46.85 10.31
CA ARG A 238 -37.79 -46.48 10.04
C ARG A 238 -37.61 -45.00 9.74
N ARG A 239 -38.60 -44.18 10.13
CA ARG A 239 -38.59 -42.73 9.97
C ARG A 239 -38.76 -42.01 11.31
N LEU A 240 -37.88 -41.05 11.56
CA LEU A 240 -38.05 -40.02 12.57
C LEU A 240 -38.71 -38.79 11.92
N ILE A 241 -39.80 -38.30 12.51
CA ILE A 241 -40.48 -37.08 12.09
C ILE A 241 -40.17 -35.97 13.11
N LEU A 242 -39.48 -34.92 12.68
CA LEU A 242 -39.21 -33.73 13.49
C LEU A 242 -40.02 -32.57 12.94
N VAL A 243 -40.97 -32.06 13.73
CA VAL A 243 -41.80 -30.90 13.37
C VAL A 243 -41.17 -29.65 13.96
N LEU A 244 -40.60 -28.81 13.12
CA LEU A 244 -39.97 -27.54 13.47
C LEU A 244 -41.00 -26.41 13.44
N SER A 245 -41.31 -25.84 14.60
CA SER A 245 -42.32 -24.78 14.75
C SER A 245 -42.06 -23.95 16.01
N ASP A 246 -42.52 -22.71 16.07
CA ASP A 246 -42.61 -21.94 17.31
C ASP A 246 -43.90 -22.22 18.10
N THR A 247 -44.81 -23.01 17.52
CA THR A 247 -46.12 -23.37 18.07
C THR A 247 -47.04 -22.18 18.37
N VAL A 248 -46.78 -21.00 17.79
CA VAL A 248 -47.56 -19.77 18.02
C VAL A 248 -48.88 -19.80 17.25
N ALA A 249 -48.94 -20.47 16.11
CA ALA A 249 -50.12 -20.52 15.26
C ALA A 249 -51.33 -21.14 15.99
N GLY A 250 -52.50 -20.50 15.88
CA GLY A 250 -53.72 -20.92 16.59
C GLY A 250 -54.14 -22.36 16.30
N GLY A 251 -53.88 -22.86 15.09
CA GLY A 251 -54.22 -24.22 14.66
C GLY A 251 -53.53 -25.33 15.46
N TRP A 252 -52.45 -25.05 16.21
CA TRP A 252 -51.85 -26.01 17.14
C TRP A 252 -52.80 -26.44 18.27
N ARG A 253 -53.80 -25.60 18.62
CA ARG A 253 -54.87 -25.97 19.57
C ARG A 253 -55.98 -26.79 18.92
N GLU A 254 -56.08 -26.77 17.60
CA GLU A 254 -57.20 -27.34 16.87
C GLU A 254 -57.02 -28.85 16.64
N ALA A 255 -58.15 -29.54 16.52
CA ALA A 255 -58.17 -30.98 16.33
C ALA A 255 -57.52 -31.43 15.00
N SER A 256 -57.44 -30.53 14.01
CA SER A 256 -56.85 -30.78 12.69
C SER A 256 -55.34 -31.07 12.80
N VAL A 257 -54.56 -30.17 13.39
CA VAL A 257 -53.10 -30.35 13.60
C VAL A 257 -52.83 -31.46 14.61
N GLN A 258 -53.59 -31.51 15.72
CA GLN A 258 -53.43 -32.58 16.72
C GLN A 258 -53.75 -33.97 16.15
N GLY A 259 -54.73 -34.06 15.23
CA GLY A 259 -55.07 -35.31 14.53
C GLY A 259 -53.93 -35.83 13.66
N VAL A 260 -53.26 -34.95 12.92
CA VAL A 260 -52.06 -35.29 12.14
C VAL A 260 -50.93 -35.80 13.04
N LEU A 261 -50.66 -35.12 14.16
CA LEU A 261 -49.64 -35.56 15.12
C LEU A 261 -49.96 -36.92 15.74
N ARG A 262 -51.22 -37.17 16.14
CA ARG A 262 -51.67 -38.48 16.65
C ARG A 262 -51.43 -39.60 15.63
N HIS A 263 -51.73 -39.34 14.36
CA HIS A 263 -51.53 -40.31 13.29
C HIS A 263 -50.04 -40.65 13.10
N TRP A 264 -49.17 -39.63 13.03
CA TRP A 264 -47.73 -39.84 12.93
C TRP A 264 -47.17 -40.58 14.15
N CYS A 265 -47.58 -40.21 15.38
CA CYS A 265 -47.11 -40.87 16.61
C CYS A 265 -47.49 -42.35 16.71
N THR A 266 -48.48 -42.80 15.93
CA THR A 266 -48.92 -44.19 15.90
C THR A 266 -47.93 -45.09 15.15
N HIS A 267 -47.28 -44.57 14.11
CA HIS A 267 -46.41 -45.34 13.22
C HIS A 267 -44.93 -44.99 13.35
N ASN A 268 -44.60 -43.78 13.78
CA ASN A 268 -43.25 -43.25 13.77
C ASN A 268 -42.85 -42.61 15.10
N ALA A 269 -41.53 -42.46 15.30
CA ALA A 269 -41.01 -41.57 16.32
C ALA A 269 -41.23 -40.13 15.85
N VAL A 270 -41.94 -39.35 16.64
CA VAL A 270 -42.33 -37.96 16.35
C VAL A 270 -41.94 -37.07 17.52
N ALA A 271 -41.37 -35.91 17.22
CA ALA A 271 -41.15 -34.84 18.17
C ALA A 271 -41.38 -33.47 17.55
N VAL A 272 -41.81 -32.51 18.37
CA VAL A 272 -41.83 -31.09 17.99
C VAL A 272 -40.51 -30.48 18.43
N LEU A 273 -39.75 -29.99 17.46
CA LEU A 273 -38.57 -29.18 17.68
C LEU A 273 -39.01 -27.73 17.75
N ASN A 274 -39.10 -27.19 18.97
CA ASN A 274 -39.57 -25.83 19.16
C ASN A 274 -38.42 -24.84 19.00
N VAL A 275 -38.54 -23.91 18.06
CA VAL A 275 -37.52 -22.88 17.79
C VAL A 275 -37.46 -21.81 18.89
N LEU A 276 -38.56 -21.61 19.63
CA LEU A 276 -38.53 -20.73 20.78
C LEU A 276 -37.69 -21.35 21.90
N PRO A 277 -36.90 -20.53 22.63
CA PRO A 277 -36.28 -20.97 23.88
C PRO A 277 -37.31 -21.53 24.86
N GLU A 278 -36.92 -22.53 25.66
CA GLU A 278 -37.84 -23.24 26.57
C GLU A 278 -38.58 -22.28 27.53
N ARG A 279 -37.93 -21.17 27.92
CA ARG A 279 -38.51 -20.11 28.76
C ARG A 279 -39.69 -19.37 28.12
N LEU A 280 -39.79 -19.36 26.78
CA LEU A 280 -40.82 -18.66 26.02
C LEU A 280 -41.93 -19.58 25.51
N TRP A 281 -41.89 -20.89 25.78
CA TRP A 281 -42.93 -21.83 25.33
C TRP A 281 -44.33 -21.53 25.87
N THR A 282 -44.43 -20.74 26.93
CA THR A 282 -45.73 -20.24 27.44
C THR A 282 -46.38 -19.21 26.53
N ARG A 283 -45.64 -18.61 25.59
CA ARG A 283 -46.14 -17.67 24.58
C ARG A 283 -46.71 -18.37 23.34
N GLY A 284 -46.45 -19.67 23.17
CA GLY A 284 -47.04 -20.48 22.10
C GLY A 284 -48.55 -20.70 22.31
N ALA A 285 -49.25 -21.11 21.26
CA ALA A 285 -50.65 -21.48 21.33
C ALA A 285 -50.86 -22.69 22.25
N VAL A 286 -49.90 -23.60 22.30
CA VAL A 286 -49.93 -24.81 23.13
C VAL A 286 -48.83 -24.79 24.18
N ARG A 287 -49.12 -25.32 25.38
CA ARG A 287 -48.18 -25.32 26.50
C ARG A 287 -47.62 -26.72 26.78
N PRO A 288 -46.31 -26.97 26.55
CA PRO A 288 -45.69 -28.22 26.91
C PRO A 288 -45.67 -28.45 28.43
N VAL A 289 -45.91 -29.69 28.85
CA VAL A 289 -45.87 -30.13 30.27
C VAL A 289 -44.85 -31.25 30.48
N PRO A 290 -44.19 -31.35 31.65
CA PRO A 290 -43.08 -32.28 31.84
C PRO A 290 -43.52 -33.73 32.10
N PHE A 291 -42.99 -34.66 31.30
CA PHE A 291 -43.14 -36.12 31.43
C PHE A 291 -41.79 -36.82 31.53
N ALA A 292 -41.75 -37.96 32.21
CA ALA A 292 -40.68 -38.93 32.09
C ALA A 292 -41.06 -39.93 30.98
N LEU A 293 -40.20 -40.08 29.97
CA LEU A 293 -40.40 -40.93 28.81
C LEU A 293 -39.31 -42.00 28.73
N ARG A 294 -39.67 -43.16 28.18
CA ARG A 294 -38.77 -44.30 27.95
C ARG A 294 -39.23 -45.11 26.74
N ALA A 295 -38.32 -45.39 25.82
CA ALA A 295 -38.53 -46.33 24.72
C ALA A 295 -37.64 -47.57 24.94
N ASP A 296 -38.19 -48.73 24.65
CA ASP A 296 -37.56 -50.05 24.81
C ASP A 296 -36.94 -50.57 23.51
N ARG A 297 -37.28 -49.97 22.37
CA ARG A 297 -36.76 -50.32 21.05
C ARG A 297 -36.33 -49.07 20.27
N PRO A 298 -35.28 -49.16 19.43
CA PRO A 298 -34.88 -48.06 18.56
C PRO A 298 -36.01 -47.65 17.60
N ALA A 299 -36.20 -46.34 17.43
CA ALA A 299 -37.23 -45.72 16.59
C ALA A 299 -38.66 -46.22 16.84
N ALA A 300 -38.95 -46.74 18.05
CA ALA A 300 -40.30 -47.11 18.43
C ALA A 300 -41.27 -45.92 18.25
N ALA A 301 -42.48 -46.20 17.79
CA ALA A 301 -43.50 -45.17 17.60
C ALA A 301 -43.75 -44.41 18.91
N THR A 302 -43.90 -43.08 18.86
CA THR A 302 -44.04 -42.26 20.08
C THR A 302 -45.19 -42.74 20.96
N ARG A 303 -46.28 -43.24 20.36
CA ARG A 303 -47.44 -43.80 21.06
C ARG A 303 -47.09 -45.03 21.91
N SER A 304 -46.08 -45.82 21.52
CA SER A 304 -45.66 -47.00 22.28
C SER A 304 -44.64 -46.69 23.39
N TRP A 305 -44.22 -45.43 23.55
CA TRP A 305 -43.30 -45.05 24.61
C TRP A 305 -43.97 -45.11 25.98
N GLN A 306 -43.23 -45.62 26.96
CA GLN A 306 -43.65 -45.64 28.34
C GLN A 306 -43.53 -44.22 28.91
N ARG A 307 -44.55 -43.79 29.66
CA ARG A 307 -44.71 -42.40 30.10
C ARG A 307 -45.19 -42.31 31.54
N ALA A 308 -44.60 -41.40 32.30
CA ALA A 308 -45.00 -41.06 33.67
C ALA A 308 -45.06 -39.54 33.84
N ALA A 309 -46.17 -39.01 34.34
CA ALA A 309 -46.32 -37.58 34.61
C ALA A 309 -45.43 -37.18 35.81
N THR A 310 -44.73 -36.06 35.70
CA THR A 310 -43.76 -35.63 36.74
C THR A 310 -44.34 -34.66 37.79
N ALA A 311 -45.57 -34.16 37.59
CA ALA A 311 -46.21 -33.24 38.52
C ALA A 311 -47.10 -33.99 39.53
N ARG A 312 -46.89 -33.73 40.82
CA ARG A 312 -47.84 -34.10 41.89
C ARG A 312 -49.06 -33.17 41.82
N ARG A 313 -50.06 -33.50 41.01
CA ARG A 313 -51.43 -33.04 41.27
C ARG A 313 -52.32 -34.26 41.47
N SER A 314 -52.75 -34.37 42.73
CA SER A 314 -53.88 -35.11 43.28
C SER A 314 -54.20 -36.48 42.68
N ARG A 315 -53.99 -37.51 43.50
CA ARG A 315 -54.71 -38.77 43.44
C ARG A 315 -56.22 -38.48 43.40
N SER A 316 -56.87 -38.59 42.24
CA SER A 316 -58.30 -38.86 42.20
C SER A 316 -58.57 -40.16 41.43
N ARG A 317 -59.40 -40.95 42.11
CA ARG A 317 -59.90 -42.30 41.87
C ARG A 317 -60.10 -42.75 40.41
N ALA A 318 -59.69 -44.00 40.22
CA ALA A 318 -60.41 -45.09 39.58
C ALA A 318 -60.96 -44.88 38.15
N GLY A 319 -60.35 -45.64 37.23
CA GLY A 319 -60.84 -45.87 35.89
C GLY A 319 -59.64 -45.93 34.95
N ARG A 320 -59.48 -47.04 34.22
CA ARG A 320 -58.53 -47.18 33.10
C ARG A 320 -58.80 -46.07 32.07
N ARG A 321 -58.30 -44.87 32.29
CA ARG A 321 -58.24 -43.82 31.27
C ARG A 321 -56.91 -44.00 30.57
N HIS A 322 -56.97 -44.21 29.25
CA HIS A 322 -55.81 -44.28 28.37
C HIS A 322 -54.82 -43.15 28.76
N ALA A 323 -53.55 -43.50 28.96
CA ALA A 323 -52.52 -42.52 29.24
C ALA A 323 -52.50 -41.53 28.06
N ALA A 324 -52.72 -40.25 28.35
CA ALA A 324 -52.96 -39.25 27.31
C ALA A 324 -51.87 -39.29 26.23
N ASP A 325 -52.26 -39.27 24.95
CA ASP A 325 -51.32 -39.23 23.84
C ASP A 325 -50.49 -37.95 23.92
N VAL A 326 -49.17 -38.12 23.85
CA VAL A 326 -48.20 -37.06 24.07
C VAL A 326 -47.18 -37.02 22.96
N VAL A 327 -46.80 -35.81 22.56
CA VAL A 327 -45.68 -35.57 21.64
C VAL A 327 -44.58 -34.85 22.41
N PRO A 328 -43.35 -35.37 22.46
CA PRO A 328 -42.24 -34.67 23.09
C PRO A 328 -41.97 -33.34 22.36
N VAL A 329 -41.69 -32.30 23.14
CA VAL A 329 -41.24 -30.99 22.69
C VAL A 329 -39.83 -30.78 23.20
N VAL A 330 -38.92 -30.45 22.30
CA VAL A 330 -37.53 -30.14 22.62
C VAL A 330 -37.09 -28.86 21.93
N GLY A 331 -36.21 -28.10 22.57
CA GLY A 331 -35.57 -26.95 21.92
C GLY A 331 -34.50 -27.39 20.91
N VAL A 332 -34.09 -26.47 20.05
CA VAL A 332 -33.01 -26.65 19.05
C VAL A 332 -31.62 -26.80 19.72
N ALA A 333 -31.49 -26.47 21.00
CA ALA A 333 -30.25 -26.60 21.75
C ALA A 333 -29.71 -28.05 21.77
N PRO A 334 -28.37 -28.26 21.63
CA PRO A 334 -27.77 -29.60 21.57
C PRO A 334 -28.15 -30.53 22.73
N GLY A 335 -28.24 -29.99 23.95
CA GLY A 335 -28.62 -30.76 25.14
C GLY A 335 -30.08 -31.24 25.12
N SER A 336 -31.00 -30.43 24.58
CA SER A 336 -32.42 -30.79 24.44
C SER A 336 -32.61 -31.84 23.34
N LEU A 337 -31.95 -31.67 22.20
CA LEU A 337 -31.95 -32.67 21.13
C LEU A 337 -31.32 -34.00 21.59
N ALA A 338 -30.19 -33.98 22.31
CA ALA A 338 -29.55 -35.18 22.83
C ALA A 338 -30.47 -35.98 23.77
N ARG A 339 -31.31 -35.32 24.58
CA ARG A 339 -32.29 -36.01 25.43
C ARG A 339 -33.33 -36.76 24.60
N LEU A 340 -33.86 -36.14 23.54
CA LEU A 340 -34.79 -36.79 22.61
C LEU A 340 -34.13 -37.96 21.88
N VAL A 341 -32.97 -37.72 21.27
CA VAL A 341 -32.26 -38.70 20.45
C VAL A 341 -31.92 -39.96 21.25
N ARG A 342 -31.58 -39.83 22.53
CA ARG A 342 -31.33 -41.00 23.39
C ARG A 342 -32.60 -41.81 23.67
N VAL A 343 -33.76 -41.18 23.82
CA VAL A 343 -35.05 -41.90 23.88
C VAL A 343 -35.31 -42.61 22.55
N VAL A 344 -35.15 -41.93 21.41
CA VAL A 344 -35.34 -42.52 20.06
C VAL A 344 -34.36 -43.68 19.81
N SER A 345 -33.15 -43.63 20.37
CA SER A 345 -32.17 -44.72 20.26
C SER A 345 -32.56 -46.00 20.99
N GLY A 346 -33.61 -45.95 21.84
CA GLY A 346 -34.11 -47.10 22.57
C GLY A 346 -33.15 -47.60 23.64
N ASP A 347 -32.45 -46.70 24.36
CA ASP A 347 -31.50 -47.07 25.42
C ASP A 347 -32.15 -47.64 26.69
N GLY A 348 -33.50 -47.69 26.74
CA GLY A 348 -34.26 -48.25 27.84
C GLY A 348 -34.24 -47.40 29.12
N ARG A 349 -33.72 -46.16 29.09
CA ARG A 349 -33.60 -45.30 30.27
C ARG A 349 -34.73 -44.26 30.34
N TRP A 350 -35.17 -43.95 31.56
CA TRP A 350 -36.14 -42.88 31.79
C TRP A 350 -35.49 -41.50 31.57
N ARG A 351 -36.17 -40.62 30.83
CA ARG A 351 -35.72 -39.26 30.51
C ARG A 351 -36.83 -38.26 30.72
N ARG A 352 -36.53 -37.13 31.35
CA ARG A 352 -37.49 -36.04 31.51
C ARG A 352 -37.49 -35.14 30.27
N LEU A 353 -38.65 -35.03 29.62
CA LEU A 353 -38.90 -34.21 28.44
C LEU A 353 -40.21 -33.43 28.62
N ALA A 354 -40.30 -32.25 28.02
CA ALA A 354 -41.58 -31.55 27.90
C ALA A 354 -42.42 -32.22 26.81
N CYS A 355 -43.75 -32.22 26.94
CA CYS A 355 -44.65 -32.87 26.01
C CYS A 355 -45.92 -32.06 25.78
N LEU A 356 -46.41 -32.01 24.54
CA LEU A 356 -47.78 -31.59 24.23
C LEU A 356 -48.72 -32.75 24.54
N ARG A 357 -49.85 -32.46 25.18
CA ARG A 357 -50.95 -33.42 25.36
C ARG A 357 -51.88 -33.27 24.16
N LEU A 358 -52.13 -34.38 23.45
CA LEU A 358 -53.02 -34.44 22.29
C LEU A 358 -54.50 -34.71 22.65
N ASP A 359 -54.76 -34.89 23.95
CA ASP A 359 -56.06 -35.21 24.56
C ASP A 359 -56.51 -34.15 25.57
N ALA A 360 -55.84 -32.99 25.61
CA ALA A 360 -56.27 -31.91 26.49
C ALA A 360 -57.51 -31.24 25.90
N GLU A 361 -58.66 -31.38 26.58
CA GLU A 361 -59.72 -30.38 26.50
C GLU A 361 -59.07 -28.99 26.66
N PRO A 362 -59.46 -27.97 25.88
CA PRO A 362 -58.91 -26.64 26.01
C PRO A 362 -59.20 -26.15 27.43
N GLU A 363 -58.21 -26.25 28.33
CA GLU A 363 -58.32 -25.71 29.68
C GLU A 363 -58.56 -24.21 29.52
N GLY A 364 -59.79 -23.78 29.82
CA GLY A 364 -60.16 -22.38 29.95
C GLY A 364 -59.33 -21.76 31.06
N ALA A 365 -58.17 -21.22 30.70
CA ALA A 365 -57.30 -20.49 31.58
C ALA A 365 -56.91 -19.19 30.89
N GLY A 366 -57.82 -18.21 31.00
CA GLY A 366 -57.56 -16.80 30.75
C GLY A 366 -57.03 -16.51 29.36
N GLY A 367 -57.93 -16.48 28.38
CA GLY A 367 -57.75 -15.61 27.23
C GLY A 367 -57.52 -14.20 27.76
N ARG A 368 -56.26 -13.83 27.96
CA ARG A 368 -55.87 -12.43 27.94
C ARG A 368 -55.85 -12.08 26.46
N GLU A 369 -57.04 -12.00 25.86
CA GLU A 369 -57.25 -11.09 24.75
C GLU A 369 -56.69 -9.77 25.24
N ALA A 370 -55.58 -9.35 24.65
CA ALA A 370 -55.11 -7.99 24.85
C ALA A 370 -56.31 -7.08 24.48
N PRO A 371 -56.70 -6.11 25.32
CA PRO A 371 -57.87 -5.31 25.04
C PRO A 371 -57.72 -4.71 23.64
N ALA A 372 -58.63 -5.07 22.74
CA ALA A 372 -58.83 -4.39 21.50
C ALA A 372 -59.27 -2.97 21.83
N GLY A 373 -58.66 -1.97 21.17
CA GLY A 373 -59.18 -0.61 21.17
C GLY A 373 -58.76 0.26 22.35
N GLY A 374 -57.49 0.60 22.41
CA GLY A 374 -57.04 1.87 22.96
C GLY A 374 -55.82 2.29 22.17
N VAL A 375 -55.75 3.55 21.70
CA VAL A 375 -54.53 4.11 21.14
C VAL A 375 -53.52 4.18 22.30
N ARG A 376 -52.76 3.11 22.48
CA ARG A 376 -51.76 3.02 23.54
C ARG A 376 -50.60 3.91 23.14
N SER A 377 -50.11 4.71 24.09
CA SER A 377 -48.93 5.53 23.84
C SER A 377 -47.72 4.63 23.58
N ALA A 378 -46.79 5.06 22.71
CA ALA A 378 -45.60 4.27 22.38
C ALA A 378 -44.74 3.95 23.62
N LEU A 379 -44.73 4.83 24.62
CA LEU A 379 -44.02 4.63 25.88
C LEU A 379 -44.60 3.46 26.69
N GLU A 380 -45.93 3.35 26.80
CA GLU A 380 -46.59 2.22 27.49
C GLU A 380 -46.31 0.87 26.83
N VAL A 381 -46.14 0.85 25.51
CA VAL A 381 -45.75 -0.36 24.77
C VAL A 381 -44.32 -0.78 25.12
N VAL A 382 -43.39 0.18 25.16
CA VAL A 382 -41.99 -0.06 25.55
C VAL A 382 -41.85 -0.48 27.02
N GLU A 383 -42.58 0.15 27.95
CA GLU A 383 -42.55 -0.21 29.38
C GLU A 383 -43.08 -1.62 29.64
N ARG A 384 -44.16 -2.02 28.96
CA ARG A 384 -44.70 -3.38 29.05
C ARG A 384 -43.72 -4.41 28.51
N PHE A 385 -43.04 -4.09 27.40
CA PHE A 385 -41.99 -4.94 26.87
C PHE A 385 -40.85 -5.09 27.89
N ARG A 386 -40.33 -3.99 28.45
CA ARG A 386 -39.28 -4.02 29.49
C ARG A 386 -39.68 -4.81 30.74
N ALA A 387 -40.96 -4.77 31.13
CA ALA A 387 -41.45 -5.53 32.28
C ALA A 387 -41.47 -7.06 32.05
N SER A 388 -41.49 -7.52 30.79
CA SER A 388 -41.66 -8.93 30.43
C SER A 388 -40.52 -9.53 29.60
N ALA A 389 -39.60 -8.70 29.13
CA ALA A 389 -38.46 -9.07 28.31
C ALA A 389 -37.18 -9.21 29.13
N SER A 390 -36.33 -10.16 28.76
CA SER A 390 -34.99 -10.31 29.32
C SER A 390 -34.12 -9.06 29.12
N PRO A 391 -33.14 -8.79 30.00
CA PRO A 391 -32.24 -7.63 29.85
C PRO A 391 -31.53 -7.59 28.49
N THR A 392 -31.08 -8.75 28.00
CA THR A 392 -30.44 -8.88 26.68
C THR A 392 -31.41 -8.54 25.54
N ALA A 393 -32.68 -8.95 25.62
CA ALA A 393 -33.69 -8.59 24.63
C ALA A 393 -34.04 -7.08 24.68
N GLN A 394 -34.01 -6.46 25.85
CA GLN A 394 -34.20 -5.02 26.00
C GLN A 394 -33.06 -4.22 25.34
N GLN A 395 -31.81 -4.64 25.56
CA GLN A 395 -30.63 -4.07 24.91
C GLN A 395 -30.68 -4.27 23.39
N LEU A 396 -31.04 -5.48 22.94
CA LEU A 396 -31.20 -5.77 21.51
C LEU A 396 -32.25 -4.88 20.86
N ALA A 397 -33.42 -4.70 21.50
CA ALA A 397 -34.48 -3.82 21.00
C ALA A 397 -33.98 -2.36 20.83
N ALA A 398 -33.18 -1.87 21.77
CA ALA A 398 -32.60 -0.53 21.68
C ALA A 398 -31.62 -0.39 20.49
N HIS A 399 -30.74 -1.39 20.26
CA HIS A 399 -29.83 -1.39 19.11
C HIS A 399 -30.55 -1.56 17.77
N LEU A 400 -31.60 -2.39 17.71
CA LEU A 400 -32.43 -2.58 16.52
C LEU A 400 -33.18 -1.30 16.13
N ALA A 401 -33.54 -0.44 17.09
CA ALA A 401 -34.15 0.86 16.80
C ALA A 401 -33.23 1.79 15.98
N ALA A 402 -31.92 1.52 15.94
CA ALA A 402 -30.93 2.31 15.21
C ALA A 402 -30.70 1.90 13.74
N VAL A 403 -31.24 0.76 13.30
CA VAL A 403 -31.01 0.20 11.96
C VAL A 403 -32.33 -0.11 11.22
N PRO A 404 -32.29 -0.29 9.89
CA PRO A 404 -33.35 -0.99 9.15
C PRO A 404 -33.55 -2.40 9.70
N LEU A 405 -34.80 -2.85 9.77
CA LEU A 405 -35.16 -4.13 10.38
C LEU A 405 -35.43 -5.16 9.29
N THR A 406 -34.41 -5.58 8.56
CA THR A 406 -34.50 -6.80 7.76
C THR A 406 -33.90 -7.95 8.56
N LEU A 407 -34.38 -9.19 8.37
CA LEU A 407 -33.90 -10.34 9.15
C LEU A 407 -32.37 -10.50 9.11
N PRO A 408 -31.69 -10.38 7.94
CA PRO A 408 -30.22 -10.46 7.89
C PRO A 408 -29.53 -9.36 8.71
N VAL A 409 -30.06 -8.12 8.68
CA VAL A 409 -29.50 -6.99 9.43
C VAL A 409 -29.73 -7.16 10.94
N MET A 410 -30.90 -7.63 11.35
CA MET A 410 -31.20 -7.89 12.76
C MET A 410 -30.26 -8.97 13.33
N ASN A 411 -29.98 -10.02 12.55
CA ASN A 411 -29.01 -11.06 12.91
C ASN A 411 -27.57 -10.53 12.97
N LEU A 412 -27.18 -9.63 12.05
CA LEU A 412 -25.89 -8.95 12.10
C LEU A 412 -25.74 -8.10 13.38
N VAL A 413 -26.73 -7.27 13.71
CA VAL A 413 -26.73 -6.45 14.95
C VAL A 413 -26.65 -7.33 16.19
N ARG A 414 -27.44 -8.41 16.23
CA ARG A 414 -27.42 -9.39 17.32
C ARG A 414 -26.00 -9.94 17.54
N ARG A 415 -25.36 -10.44 16.49
CA ARG A 415 -24.01 -11.04 16.55
C ARG A 415 -22.90 -10.01 16.77
N SER A 416 -23.03 -8.79 16.25
CA SER A 416 -21.98 -7.77 16.33
C SER A 416 -21.92 -7.09 17.70
N LEU A 417 -23.07 -6.82 18.33
CA LEU A 417 -23.15 -6.03 19.55
C LEU A 417 -23.35 -6.87 20.81
N LEU A 418 -24.01 -8.02 20.70
CA LEU A 418 -24.37 -8.87 21.84
C LEU A 418 -23.90 -10.31 21.59
N ARG A 419 -22.61 -10.57 21.77
CA ARG A 419 -21.98 -11.87 21.44
C ARG A 419 -22.66 -13.07 22.12
N ASP A 420 -23.09 -12.91 23.37
CA ASP A 420 -23.77 -13.95 24.16
C ASP A 420 -25.28 -14.05 23.87
N SER A 421 -25.80 -13.26 22.93
CA SER A 421 -27.23 -13.29 22.61
C SER A 421 -27.58 -14.46 21.68
N GLU A 422 -28.44 -15.35 22.15
CA GLU A 422 -29.09 -16.39 21.35
C GLU A 422 -30.10 -15.80 20.35
N HIS A 423 -30.41 -16.52 19.27
CA HIS A 423 -31.51 -16.17 18.34
C HIS A 423 -32.87 -16.02 19.04
N GLY A 424 -33.04 -16.69 20.18
CA GLY A 424 -34.21 -16.56 21.03
C GLY A 424 -34.50 -15.15 21.56
N HIS A 425 -33.47 -14.31 21.73
CA HIS A 425 -33.66 -12.92 22.15
C HIS A 425 -34.28 -12.07 21.04
N LEU A 426 -33.97 -12.36 19.77
CA LEU A 426 -34.60 -11.70 18.63
C LEU A 426 -36.10 -12.02 18.57
N ALA A 427 -36.46 -13.28 18.82
CA ALA A 427 -37.86 -13.70 18.91
C ALA A 427 -38.58 -13.04 20.09
N GLU A 428 -37.89 -12.82 21.22
CA GLU A 428 -38.46 -12.14 22.38
C GLU A 428 -38.82 -10.68 22.06
N VAL A 429 -37.98 -9.98 21.29
CA VAL A 429 -38.22 -8.63 20.76
C VAL A 429 -39.42 -8.65 19.80
N ALA A 430 -39.40 -9.55 18.82
CA ALA A 430 -40.42 -9.60 17.78
C ALA A 430 -41.81 -10.00 18.30
N LEU A 431 -41.87 -10.98 19.20
CA LEU A 431 -43.09 -11.41 19.89
C LEU A 431 -43.43 -10.55 21.12
N GLY A 432 -42.61 -9.55 21.42
CA GLY A 432 -42.77 -8.62 22.54
C GLY A 432 -43.84 -7.54 22.32
N GLY A 433 -44.45 -7.50 21.13
CA GLY A 433 -45.48 -6.52 20.76
C GLY A 433 -44.93 -5.15 20.36
N LEU A 434 -43.67 -5.09 19.93
CA LEU A 434 -43.02 -3.85 19.47
C LEU A 434 -43.20 -3.58 17.98
N PHE A 435 -43.38 -4.62 17.17
CA PHE A 435 -43.49 -4.54 15.72
C PHE A 435 -44.95 -4.45 15.26
N ALA A 436 -45.15 -3.81 14.12
CA ALA A 436 -46.41 -3.86 13.37
C ALA A 436 -46.66 -5.29 12.84
N PRO A 437 -47.93 -5.68 12.61
CA PRO A 437 -48.24 -6.98 11.99
C PRO A 437 -47.55 -7.12 10.61
N TRP A 438 -47.09 -8.32 10.28
CA TRP A 438 -46.42 -8.61 9.00
C TRP A 438 -47.10 -9.75 8.23
N ASP A 439 -47.30 -9.54 6.92
CA ASP A 439 -48.03 -10.45 6.02
C ASP A 439 -47.15 -11.55 5.39
N HIS A 440 -47.82 -12.53 4.76
CA HIS A 440 -47.36 -13.91 4.59
C HIS A 440 -46.73 -14.24 3.22
N GLU A 441 -46.62 -13.27 2.30
CA GLU A 441 -46.35 -13.55 0.87
C GLU A 441 -44.97 -13.12 0.35
N ARG A 442 -44.10 -12.56 1.20
CA ARG A 442 -42.78 -12.03 0.77
C ARG A 442 -41.62 -12.89 1.25
N ASP A 443 -40.51 -12.84 0.52
CA ASP A 443 -39.29 -13.55 0.91
C ASP A 443 -38.73 -13.02 2.24
N ALA A 444 -38.24 -13.90 3.11
CA ALA A 444 -37.70 -13.54 4.42
C ALA A 444 -36.49 -12.57 4.34
N GLU A 445 -35.81 -12.54 3.20
CA GLU A 445 -34.72 -11.60 2.90
C GLU A 445 -35.20 -10.22 2.45
N GLU A 446 -36.47 -10.11 2.02
CA GLU A 446 -37.06 -8.92 1.40
C GLU A 446 -38.13 -8.26 2.29
N VAL A 447 -38.52 -8.91 3.39
CA VAL A 447 -39.43 -8.34 4.40
C VAL A 447 -38.67 -7.35 5.28
N GLU A 448 -39.09 -6.09 5.21
CA GLU A 448 -38.72 -5.08 6.19
C GLU A 448 -39.76 -5.07 7.32
N PHE A 449 -39.31 -5.33 8.55
CA PHE A 449 -40.14 -5.24 9.74
C PHE A 449 -40.29 -3.78 10.17
N GLU A 450 -41.47 -3.38 10.60
CA GLU A 450 -41.72 -2.02 11.10
C GLU A 450 -42.02 -2.04 12.59
N PHE A 451 -41.52 -1.05 13.33
CA PHE A 451 -41.98 -0.81 14.70
C PHE A 451 -43.39 -0.21 14.68
N LEU A 452 -44.17 -0.44 15.73
CA LEU A 452 -45.39 0.32 15.95
C LEU A 452 -45.08 1.83 16.01
N PRO A 453 -46.01 2.70 15.55
CA PRO A 453 -45.78 4.15 15.50
C PRO A 453 -45.27 4.71 16.84
N GLY A 454 -44.17 5.46 16.80
CA GLY A 454 -43.55 6.12 17.97
C GLY A 454 -42.67 5.22 18.85
N VAL A 455 -42.67 3.90 18.66
CA VAL A 455 -41.89 2.95 19.49
C VAL A 455 -40.38 3.08 19.22
N ARG A 456 -39.99 3.31 17.96
CA ARG A 456 -38.58 3.52 17.58
C ARG A 456 -37.99 4.73 18.30
N GLU A 457 -38.73 5.84 18.33
CA GLU A 457 -38.36 7.09 19.00
C GLU A 457 -38.32 6.92 20.52
N ALA A 458 -39.29 6.19 21.10
CA ALA A 458 -39.31 5.89 22.53
C ALA A 458 -38.13 5.01 22.97
N LEU A 459 -37.75 4.00 22.17
CA LEU A 459 -36.58 3.17 22.42
C LEU A 459 -35.29 3.99 22.35
N LEU A 460 -35.11 4.83 21.33
CA LEU A 460 -33.93 5.69 21.16
C LEU A 460 -33.85 6.81 22.21
N GLY A 461 -34.97 7.47 22.54
CA GLY A 461 -35.03 8.62 23.44
C GLY A 461 -35.00 8.28 24.93
N SER A 462 -35.14 7.00 25.29
CA SER A 462 -34.97 6.51 26.66
C SER A 462 -33.50 6.30 27.07
N GLN A 463 -32.58 6.40 26.10
CA GLN A 463 -31.14 6.58 26.32
C GLN A 463 -30.85 8.08 26.14
N LEU A 464 -29.92 8.64 26.92
CA LEU A 464 -29.78 10.08 27.19
C LEU A 464 -29.85 10.94 25.92
N ARG A 465 -30.56 12.09 25.99
CA ARG A 465 -30.92 12.95 24.84
C ARG A 465 -29.75 13.47 23.96
N GLY A 466 -28.50 13.23 24.33
CA GLY A 466 -27.30 13.50 23.52
C GLY A 466 -26.77 12.31 22.70
N GLU A 467 -27.28 11.09 22.90
CA GLU A 467 -26.62 9.85 22.46
C GLU A 467 -27.28 9.15 21.25
N VAL A 468 -28.44 9.59 20.74
CA VAL A 468 -29.13 8.86 19.65
C VAL A 468 -28.28 8.75 18.37
N ALA A 469 -27.56 9.83 18.02
CA ALA A 469 -26.62 9.81 16.91
C ALA A 469 -25.41 8.90 17.21
N ALA A 470 -24.92 8.93 18.46
CA ALA A 470 -23.81 8.09 18.92
C ALA A 470 -24.17 6.59 18.91
N VAL A 471 -25.39 6.23 19.32
CA VAL A 471 -25.91 4.86 19.27
C VAL A 471 -26.06 4.39 17.82
N ARG A 472 -26.61 5.23 16.94
CA ARG A 472 -26.70 4.92 15.51
C ARG A 472 -25.33 4.70 14.88
N GLU A 473 -24.36 5.54 15.21
CA GLU A 473 -23.00 5.42 14.70
C GLU A 473 -22.29 4.18 15.27
N LEU A 474 -22.41 3.94 16.58
CA LEU A 474 -21.86 2.75 17.24
C LEU A 474 -22.36 1.45 16.60
N VAL A 475 -23.68 1.36 16.37
CA VAL A 475 -24.29 0.16 15.78
C VAL A 475 -23.79 -0.04 14.35
N ARG A 476 -23.83 0.99 13.50
CA ARG A 476 -23.35 0.92 12.11
C ARG A 476 -21.88 0.53 12.02
N ARG A 477 -21.05 1.10 12.90
CA ARG A 477 -19.61 0.81 12.97
C ARG A 477 -19.35 -0.63 13.38
N ARG A 478 -20.01 -1.14 14.44
CA ARG A 478 -19.82 -2.53 14.87
C ARG A 478 -20.34 -3.55 13.88
N VAL A 479 -21.43 -3.25 13.18
CA VAL A 479 -21.91 -4.11 12.08
C VAL A 479 -20.89 -4.13 10.94
N TRP A 480 -20.34 -2.98 10.54
CA TRP A 480 -19.29 -2.89 9.52
C TRP A 480 -18.04 -3.72 9.88
N GLU A 481 -17.53 -3.57 11.10
CA GLU A 481 -16.36 -4.31 11.59
C GLU A 481 -16.62 -5.83 11.60
N TYR A 482 -17.77 -6.26 12.12
CA TYR A 482 -18.14 -7.68 12.15
C TYR A 482 -18.18 -8.26 10.74
N MET A 483 -18.83 -7.57 9.80
CA MET A 483 -18.90 -8.02 8.41
C MET A 483 -17.52 -8.06 7.73
N SER A 484 -16.65 -7.11 8.03
CA SER A 484 -15.30 -7.04 7.48
C SER A 484 -14.44 -8.22 7.96
N ARG A 485 -14.57 -8.61 9.24
CA ARG A 485 -13.89 -9.77 9.83
C ARG A 485 -14.37 -11.11 9.26
N ASN A 486 -15.65 -11.19 8.88
CA ASN A 486 -16.30 -12.44 8.46
C ASN A 486 -16.45 -12.59 6.93
N ARG A 487 -15.70 -11.80 6.13
CA ARG A 487 -15.71 -11.92 4.66
C ARG A 487 -15.25 -13.31 4.23
N GLY A 488 -15.97 -13.92 3.28
CA GLY A 488 -15.66 -15.25 2.73
C GLY A 488 -16.15 -16.43 3.60
N THR A 489 -16.77 -16.18 4.76
CA THR A 489 -17.30 -17.23 5.62
C THR A 489 -18.84 -17.30 5.53
N GLY A 490 -19.37 -18.23 4.75
CA GLY A 490 -20.79 -18.61 4.79
C GLY A 490 -21.67 -18.13 3.61
N PRO A 491 -22.99 -18.35 3.67
CA PRO A 491 -23.92 -17.94 2.62
C PRO A 491 -24.09 -16.42 2.60
N ASP A 492 -24.16 -15.82 1.42
CA ASP A 492 -24.29 -14.36 1.26
C ASP A 492 -25.76 -13.89 1.24
N PHE A 493 -26.01 -12.64 1.59
CA PHE A 493 -27.25 -11.90 1.30
C PHE A 493 -26.95 -10.65 0.46
N SER A 494 -27.96 -10.10 -0.23
CA SER A 494 -27.78 -8.93 -1.09
C SER A 494 -27.99 -7.61 -0.32
N ALA A 495 -27.11 -6.64 -0.57
CA ALA A 495 -27.23 -5.27 -0.09
C ALA A 495 -26.88 -4.27 -1.21
N THR A 496 -27.09 -2.99 -0.94
CA THR A 496 -26.79 -1.89 -1.85
C THR A 496 -25.68 -1.01 -1.24
N ARG A 497 -24.56 -0.88 -1.94
CA ARG A 497 -23.42 -0.04 -1.59
C ARG A 497 -23.54 1.34 -2.25
N VAL A 498 -23.39 2.40 -1.47
CA VAL A 498 -23.41 3.80 -1.94
C VAL A 498 -22.13 4.49 -1.46
N THR A 499 -21.36 5.07 -2.38
CA THR A 499 -20.12 5.83 -2.09
C THR A 499 -20.45 7.32 -1.98
N ASP A 500 -20.92 7.98 -3.06
CA ASP A 500 -21.07 9.46 -3.07
C ASP A 500 -22.32 10.02 -3.73
N GLY A 501 -23.25 9.14 -4.08
CA GLY A 501 -24.50 9.53 -4.69
C GLY A 501 -24.40 9.63 -6.21
N ARG A 502 -25.33 8.90 -6.84
CA ARG A 502 -25.66 8.78 -8.27
C ARG A 502 -24.96 7.65 -9.03
N GLU A 503 -23.88 7.08 -8.53
CA GLU A 503 -23.33 5.86 -9.14
C GLU A 503 -24.08 4.61 -8.68
N GLY A 504 -24.67 3.88 -9.64
CA GLY A 504 -25.26 2.57 -9.41
C GLY A 504 -26.61 2.34 -10.08
N ARG A 505 -27.02 1.06 -10.16
CA ARG A 505 -28.25 0.62 -10.83
C ARG A 505 -29.43 0.44 -9.88
N ARG A 506 -29.21 0.33 -8.56
CA ARG A 506 -30.28 0.11 -7.58
C ARG A 506 -30.67 1.43 -6.91
N PRO A 507 -31.97 1.84 -6.95
CA PRO A 507 -32.44 3.01 -6.23
C PRO A 507 -32.48 2.72 -4.72
N VAL A 508 -32.14 3.70 -3.90
CA VAL A 508 -32.31 3.68 -2.44
C VAL A 508 -33.38 4.72 -2.09
N ALA A 509 -34.43 4.29 -1.40
CA ALA A 509 -35.54 5.17 -1.03
C ALA A 509 -35.08 6.32 -0.11
N GLU A 510 -35.69 7.48 -0.30
CA GLU A 510 -35.41 8.66 0.51
C GLU A 510 -35.89 8.43 1.95
N GLY A 511 -35.00 8.60 2.93
CA GLY A 511 -35.28 8.31 4.35
C GLY A 511 -34.81 6.94 4.85
N THR A 512 -34.40 6.00 3.97
CA THR A 512 -33.81 4.73 4.42
C THR A 512 -32.50 4.97 5.17
N LEU A 513 -32.34 4.36 6.35
CA LEU A 513 -31.12 4.44 7.14
C LEU A 513 -30.09 3.43 6.62
N PRO A 514 -28.79 3.75 6.55
CA PRO A 514 -27.77 2.74 6.32
C PRO A 514 -27.68 1.83 7.56
N PHE A 515 -27.53 0.53 7.33
CA PHE A 515 -27.34 -0.45 8.41
C PHE A 515 -25.86 -0.60 8.81
N ALA A 516 -24.95 -0.25 7.89
CA ALA A 516 -23.53 -0.18 8.14
C ALA A 516 -22.94 1.01 7.38
N THR A 517 -22.01 1.71 8.02
CA THR A 517 -21.22 2.78 7.43
C THR A 517 -19.77 2.42 7.67
N GLN A 518 -18.96 2.45 6.63
CA GLN A 518 -17.53 2.43 6.79
C GLN A 518 -17.17 3.67 7.61
N PRO A 519 -16.62 3.53 8.83
CA PRO A 519 -16.10 4.70 9.53
C PRO A 519 -15.12 5.40 8.57
N PRO A 520 -15.06 6.74 8.54
CA PRO A 520 -14.00 7.43 7.83
C PRO A 520 -12.71 6.72 8.24
N GLN A 521 -11.94 6.25 7.26
CA GLN A 521 -10.66 5.63 7.57
C GLN A 521 -9.87 6.73 8.25
N ASP A 522 -9.82 6.67 9.59
CA ASP A 522 -8.82 7.38 10.35
C ASP A 522 -7.52 6.99 9.66
N ARG A 523 -6.77 7.98 9.14
CA ARG A 523 -5.57 7.74 8.34
C ARG A 523 -4.55 7.09 9.27
N GLY A 524 -4.69 5.79 9.48
CA GLY A 524 -3.87 5.01 10.39
C GLY A 524 -2.45 4.96 9.84
N LEU A 525 -1.53 4.57 10.70
CA LEU A 525 -0.12 4.43 10.33
C LEU A 525 0.19 3.00 9.90
N THR A 526 -0.82 2.29 9.37
CA THR A 526 -0.70 0.88 8.99
C THR A 526 0.35 0.64 7.90
N ASP A 527 0.54 1.61 7.00
CA ASP A 527 1.59 1.59 5.97
C ASP A 527 2.99 1.89 6.54
N ARG A 528 3.08 2.32 7.79
CA ARG A 528 4.31 2.65 8.50
C ARG A 528 4.69 1.60 9.55
N ILE A 529 4.01 0.46 9.58
CA ILE A 529 4.35 -0.66 10.47
C ILE A 529 5.40 -1.56 9.80
N VAL A 530 6.43 -1.91 10.55
CA VAL A 530 7.44 -2.90 10.18
C VAL A 530 7.63 -3.93 11.29
N ARG A 531 8.24 -5.08 10.99
CA ARG A 531 8.57 -6.10 12.00
C ARG A 531 10.04 -6.00 12.35
N VAL A 532 10.40 -6.07 13.63
CA VAL A 532 11.78 -5.98 14.11
C VAL A 532 12.19 -7.31 14.75
N ARG A 533 13.33 -7.85 14.32
CA ARG A 533 13.94 -9.08 14.85
C ARG A 533 15.34 -8.76 15.37
N TYR A 534 15.76 -9.44 16.45
CA TYR A 534 17.11 -9.31 17.00
C TYR A 534 17.80 -10.69 17.07
N ASP A 535 19.06 -10.75 16.66
CA ASP A 535 19.88 -11.97 16.76
C ASP A 535 20.43 -12.12 18.20
N PRO A 536 20.38 -13.28 18.88
CA PRO A 536 20.05 -14.64 18.41
C PRO A 536 18.63 -15.13 18.72
N MET A 537 17.66 -14.26 19.01
CA MET A 537 16.30 -14.70 19.38
C MET A 537 15.49 -15.11 18.14
N PRO A 538 15.07 -16.38 17.99
CA PRO A 538 14.29 -16.81 16.83
C PRO A 538 12.88 -16.19 16.81
N GLU A 539 12.27 -15.97 17.97
CA GLU A 539 10.93 -15.40 18.18
C GLU A 539 10.81 -14.82 19.61
N PRO A 540 9.98 -13.78 19.87
CA PRO A 540 9.03 -13.12 18.96
C PRO A 540 9.59 -11.84 18.29
N GLN A 541 9.12 -11.54 17.08
CA GLN A 541 9.47 -10.30 16.37
C GLN A 541 8.59 -9.16 16.92
N GLU A 542 9.21 -8.08 17.37
CA GLU A 542 8.53 -6.87 17.83
C GLU A 542 7.96 -6.09 16.64
N VAL A 543 7.06 -5.15 16.93
CA VAL A 543 6.55 -4.22 15.92
C VAL A 543 7.35 -2.93 15.98
N GLY A 544 7.75 -2.40 14.82
CA GLY A 544 8.38 -1.11 14.68
C GLY A 544 7.48 -0.11 13.94
N THR A 545 7.65 1.17 14.27
CA THR A 545 6.98 2.30 13.63
C THR A 545 7.98 3.07 12.78
N LEU A 546 7.74 3.16 11.46
CA LEU A 546 8.53 3.99 10.54
C LEU A 546 8.24 5.48 10.76
N LEU A 547 9.23 6.21 11.29
CA LEU A 547 9.20 7.67 11.40
C LEU A 547 9.55 8.35 10.08
N THR A 548 10.51 7.77 9.36
CA THR A 548 10.94 8.12 8.00
C THR A 548 11.12 6.82 7.20
N PRO A 549 11.45 6.86 5.89
CA PRO A 549 11.75 5.64 5.12
C PRO A 549 12.88 4.78 5.71
N ARG A 550 13.73 5.36 6.58
CA ARG A 550 14.87 4.67 7.21
C ARG A 550 14.83 4.63 8.73
N LEU A 551 14.13 5.54 9.40
CA LEU A 551 14.06 5.53 10.87
C LEU A 551 12.88 4.70 11.36
N VAL A 552 13.19 3.73 12.23
CA VAL A 552 12.21 2.84 12.86
C VAL A 552 12.27 3.01 14.37
N LEU A 553 11.14 3.33 14.99
CA LEU A 553 10.96 3.39 16.43
C LEU A 553 10.36 2.05 16.93
N THR A 554 11.02 1.38 17.87
CA THR A 554 10.58 0.08 18.41
C THR A 554 10.84 -0.01 19.92
N VAL A 555 10.35 -1.06 20.58
CA VAL A 555 10.43 -1.24 22.04
C VAL A 555 10.86 -2.64 22.41
N GLY A 556 11.94 -2.79 23.19
CA GLY A 556 12.41 -4.09 23.67
C GLY A 556 12.75 -4.15 25.17
N ASP A 557 12.91 -5.39 25.66
CA ASP A 557 13.15 -5.70 27.08
C ASP A 557 14.63 -5.78 27.48
N ALA A 558 15.52 -5.99 26.51
CA ALA A 558 16.95 -6.21 26.73
C ALA A 558 17.80 -5.14 26.03
N PRO A 559 18.93 -4.72 26.63
CA PRO A 559 19.89 -3.86 25.93
C PRO A 559 20.45 -4.60 24.71
N LEU A 560 20.48 -3.93 23.57
CA LEU A 560 21.16 -4.45 22.38
C LEU A 560 22.68 -4.45 22.64
N PRO A 561 23.37 -5.60 22.57
CA PRO A 561 24.82 -5.62 22.63
C PRO A 561 25.39 -4.78 21.49
N SER A 562 26.45 -4.02 21.76
CA SER A 562 27.14 -3.20 20.76
C SER A 562 27.55 -4.06 19.55
N GLY A 563 27.04 -3.71 18.36
CA GLY A 563 27.27 -4.47 17.12
C GLY A 563 26.21 -5.52 16.77
N THR A 564 25.13 -5.64 17.54
CA THR A 564 24.00 -6.54 17.19
C THR A 564 23.13 -5.87 16.14
N ALA A 565 23.04 -6.47 14.95
CA ALA A 565 22.14 -6.03 13.90
C ALA A 565 20.68 -6.37 14.28
N ALA A 566 19.85 -5.35 14.45
CA ALA A 566 18.41 -5.52 14.38
C ALA A 566 18.05 -5.74 12.91
N TRP A 567 17.06 -6.56 12.61
CA TRP A 567 16.58 -6.78 11.25
C TRP A 567 15.14 -6.31 11.17
N VAL A 568 14.87 -5.40 10.24
CA VAL A 568 13.53 -4.87 10.01
C VAL A 568 12.96 -5.47 8.74
N ARG A 569 11.83 -6.13 8.87
CA ARG A 569 11.08 -6.69 7.74
C ARG A 569 9.96 -5.73 7.33
N ALA A 570 10.06 -5.20 6.12
CA ALA A 570 9.04 -4.38 5.47
C ALA A 570 8.52 -5.13 4.24
N GLY A 571 7.31 -5.70 4.34
CA GLY A 571 6.80 -6.64 3.33
C GLY A 571 7.62 -7.93 3.29
N ASP A 572 8.15 -8.26 2.10
CA ASP A 572 8.98 -9.45 1.85
C ASP A 572 10.50 -9.19 1.96
N ARG A 573 10.90 -7.94 2.27
CA ARG A 573 12.30 -7.55 2.40
C ARG A 573 12.71 -7.47 3.88
N GLU A 574 13.80 -8.16 4.25
CA GLU A 574 14.50 -7.93 5.52
C GLU A 574 15.70 -7.01 5.29
N VAL A 575 15.80 -5.95 6.09
CA VAL A 575 16.86 -4.94 6.00
C VAL A 575 17.52 -4.82 7.37
N ALA A 576 18.84 -4.86 7.41
CA ALA A 576 19.59 -4.66 8.65
C ALA A 576 19.34 -3.25 9.20
N CYS A 577 19.43 -3.10 10.50
CA CYS A 577 19.23 -1.84 11.20
C CYS A 577 20.16 -1.79 12.40
N HIS A 578 20.66 -0.60 12.69
CA HIS A 578 21.49 -0.36 13.86
C HIS A 578 20.84 0.69 14.77
N ALA A 579 20.96 0.52 16.08
CA ALA A 579 20.41 1.47 17.03
C ALA A 579 21.24 2.77 17.04
N VAL A 580 20.63 3.88 16.63
CA VAL A 580 21.22 5.22 16.71
C VAL A 580 20.90 5.90 18.04
N TRP A 581 19.84 5.45 18.71
CA TRP A 581 19.49 5.90 20.05
C TRP A 581 18.72 4.83 20.82
N ALA A 582 18.87 4.79 22.15
CA ALA A 582 18.13 3.92 23.06
C ALA A 582 17.80 4.65 24.37
N ASP A 583 16.60 4.41 24.92
CA ASP A 583 16.23 4.89 26.25
C ASP A 583 16.94 4.06 27.35
N GLU A 584 17.19 4.70 28.49
CA GLU A 584 17.71 4.08 29.71
C GLU A 584 16.59 3.56 30.63
N ALA A 585 15.34 4.01 30.43
CA ALA A 585 14.18 3.53 31.17
C ALA A 585 13.66 2.18 30.63
N LEU A 586 13.20 1.29 31.52
CA LEU A 586 12.57 0.01 31.13
C LEU A 586 11.03 0.14 31.06
N PRO A 587 10.37 -0.40 30.03
CA PRO A 587 10.94 -1.06 28.83
C PRO A 587 11.65 -0.07 27.90
N ARG A 588 12.75 -0.51 27.26
CA ARG A 588 13.64 0.36 26.48
C ARG A 588 13.04 0.66 25.11
N VAL A 589 13.03 1.92 24.74
CA VAL A 589 12.66 2.35 23.39
C VAL A 589 13.94 2.50 22.56
N PHE A 590 13.94 1.95 21.34
CA PHE A 590 15.05 2.04 20.41
C PHE A 590 14.66 2.84 19.18
N LEU A 591 15.53 3.74 18.76
CA LEU A 591 15.49 4.34 17.44
C LEU A 591 16.54 3.62 16.58
N LEU A 592 16.04 2.88 15.61
CA LEU A 592 16.83 2.10 14.69
C LEU A 592 16.95 2.85 13.36
N LEU A 593 18.16 2.96 12.84
CA LEU A 593 18.41 3.44 11.49
C LEU A 593 18.56 2.24 10.57
N ALA A 594 17.67 2.17 9.59
CA ALA A 594 17.71 1.17 8.55
C ALA A 594 18.81 1.48 7.55
N ASP A 595 19.45 0.39 7.20
CA ASP A 595 20.54 0.33 6.28
C ASP A 595 20.07 0.78 4.87
N GLU A 596 18.86 0.40 4.47
CA GLU A 596 18.22 0.80 3.20
C GLU A 596 16.85 1.46 3.48
N ASP A 597 16.29 2.13 2.48
CA ASP A 597 14.89 2.57 2.52
C ASP A 597 13.97 1.36 2.65
N LEU A 598 13.19 1.33 3.72
CA LEU A 598 12.22 0.30 4.04
C LEU A 598 10.91 0.43 3.24
N VAL A 599 10.74 1.53 2.50
CA VAL A 599 9.54 1.85 1.72
C VAL A 599 9.91 2.06 0.26
N ASP A 600 9.14 1.46 -0.66
CA ASP A 600 9.32 1.63 -2.10
C ASP A 600 9.08 3.10 -2.52
N PRO A 601 10.02 3.76 -3.23
CA PRO A 601 9.87 5.15 -3.68
C PRO A 601 8.66 5.39 -4.61
N ALA A 602 8.07 4.34 -5.21
CA ALA A 602 6.84 4.43 -6.00
C ALA A 602 5.56 4.53 -5.14
N LEU A 603 5.60 4.07 -3.88
CA LEU A 603 4.50 4.11 -2.92
C LEU A 603 4.74 5.25 -1.92
N ARG A 604 4.60 6.51 -2.35
CA ARG A 604 4.82 7.70 -1.50
C ARG A 604 3.61 8.15 -0.66
N PRO A 605 3.29 7.48 0.46
CA PRO A 605 2.76 8.18 1.64
C PRO A 605 3.78 8.27 2.81
N GLY A 606 5.00 7.72 2.64
CA GLY A 606 6.06 7.67 3.65
C GLY A 606 7.09 8.81 3.61
N ALA A 607 7.02 9.68 2.60
CA ALA A 607 8.07 10.67 2.28
C ALA A 607 8.03 11.95 3.14
N THR A 608 6.99 12.18 3.92
CA THR A 608 6.91 13.26 4.91
C THR A 608 7.15 12.72 6.32
N PRO A 609 7.93 13.43 7.17
CA PRO A 609 8.02 13.12 8.60
C PRO A 609 6.63 13.04 9.22
N LEU A 610 6.41 12.06 10.10
CA LEU A 610 5.14 11.91 10.81
C LEU A 610 4.88 13.16 11.68
N PRO A 611 3.71 13.83 11.55
CA PRO A 611 3.35 14.88 12.48
C PRO A 611 3.10 14.28 13.87
N TRP A 612 3.69 14.88 14.90
CA TRP A 612 3.42 14.54 16.29
C TRP A 612 2.13 15.23 16.74
N ALA A 613 1.29 14.54 17.52
CA ALA A 613 0.07 15.15 18.03
C ALA A 613 0.38 16.20 19.12
N GLU A 614 -0.16 17.41 18.99
CA GLU A 614 0.14 18.56 19.87
C GLU A 614 -0.70 18.62 21.17
N SER A 615 -1.73 17.78 21.30
CA SER A 615 -2.75 17.88 22.37
C SER A 615 -2.56 16.87 23.50
N GLU A 616 -2.80 17.28 24.76
CA GLU A 616 -2.91 16.35 25.89
C GLU A 616 -4.12 15.42 25.73
N PRO A 617 -4.03 14.14 26.12
CA PRO A 617 -5.11 13.18 25.95
C PRO A 617 -6.28 13.48 26.93
N GLN A 618 -7.18 14.38 26.55
CA GLN A 618 -8.54 14.37 27.06
C GLN A 618 -9.28 13.22 26.37
N VAL A 619 -9.35 12.04 27.01
CA VAL A 619 -10.04 10.82 26.53
C VAL A 619 -10.18 10.78 25.00
N LEU A 620 -9.06 10.64 24.30
CA LEU A 620 -9.04 10.64 22.84
C LEU A 620 -9.27 9.21 22.32
N ARG A 621 -10.08 9.07 21.27
CA ARG A 621 -10.18 7.79 20.57
C ARG A 621 -8.97 7.64 19.68
N VAL A 622 -8.19 6.59 19.92
CA VAL A 622 -6.92 6.36 19.23
C VAL A 622 -6.94 5.03 18.49
N ARG A 623 -6.11 4.94 17.46
CA ARG A 623 -5.84 3.72 16.70
C ARG A 623 -4.45 3.20 17.06
N VAL A 624 -4.35 1.89 17.28
CA VAL A 624 -3.09 1.18 17.48
C VAL A 624 -2.90 0.23 16.32
N ASP A 625 -1.85 0.45 15.56
CA ASP A 625 -1.52 -0.34 14.38
C ASP A 625 -0.48 -1.41 14.78
N GLY A 626 -0.68 -2.67 14.37
CA GLY A 626 0.18 -3.82 14.69
C GLY A 626 0.36 -4.81 13.53
N ALA A 627 1.10 -5.89 13.76
CA ALA A 627 1.33 -6.94 12.76
C ALA A 627 1.44 -8.34 13.39
N THR A 628 0.74 -9.34 12.82
CA THR A 628 0.77 -10.74 13.26
C THR A 628 2.11 -11.41 12.98
N ASP A 629 2.32 -12.61 13.54
CA ASP A 629 3.55 -13.38 13.29
C ASP A 629 3.75 -13.79 11.83
N GLN A 630 2.65 -13.90 11.08
CA GLN A 630 2.67 -14.15 9.64
C GLN A 630 2.88 -12.86 8.82
N GLY A 631 3.09 -11.71 9.47
CA GLY A 631 3.24 -10.40 8.81
C GLY A 631 1.94 -9.75 8.36
N HIS A 632 0.78 -10.29 8.75
CA HIS A 632 -0.50 -9.68 8.42
C HIS A 632 -0.73 -8.44 9.29
N ARG A 633 -1.08 -7.32 8.66
CA ARG A 633 -1.36 -6.06 9.37
C ARG A 633 -2.66 -6.18 10.18
N VAL A 634 -2.62 -5.79 11.44
CA VAL A 634 -3.76 -5.76 12.37
C VAL A 634 -3.89 -4.38 12.97
N ALA A 635 -5.08 -4.01 13.45
CA ALA A 635 -5.27 -2.73 14.09
C ALA A 635 -6.37 -2.77 15.14
N LEU A 636 -6.08 -2.13 16.26
CA LEU A 636 -6.99 -1.95 17.37
C LEU A 636 -7.41 -0.50 17.48
N THR A 637 -8.58 -0.26 18.07
CA THR A 637 -8.97 1.07 18.51
C THR A 637 -9.22 1.04 20.01
N GLY A 638 -8.88 2.12 20.70
CA GLY A 638 -9.06 2.27 22.14
C GLY A 638 -9.32 3.72 22.52
N GLU A 639 -9.50 3.94 23.82
CA GLU A 639 -9.54 5.28 24.40
C GLU A 639 -8.25 5.52 25.19
N ALA A 640 -7.56 6.61 24.89
CA ALA A 640 -6.34 7.02 25.60
C ALA A 640 -6.71 7.87 26.82
N LEU A 641 -6.33 7.40 28.00
CA LEU A 641 -6.40 8.09 29.27
C LEU A 641 -4.99 8.55 29.70
N PRO A 642 -4.86 9.70 30.37
CA PRO A 642 -3.60 10.08 31.01
C PRO A 642 -3.30 9.09 32.15
N TYR A 643 -2.06 8.58 32.18
CA TYR A 643 -1.58 7.69 33.24
C TYR A 643 -0.88 8.50 34.34
N GLU A 644 -0.87 8.02 35.60
CA GLU A 644 -0.21 8.72 36.70
C GLU A 644 1.31 8.81 36.46
N GLY A 645 1.76 10.01 36.05
CA GLY A 645 3.14 10.34 35.70
C GLY A 645 3.24 10.81 34.24
N ASP A 646 3.74 12.04 34.04
CA ASP A 646 3.73 12.82 32.78
C ASP A 646 4.35 12.14 31.53
N ARG A 647 4.86 10.91 31.64
CA ARG A 647 5.54 10.20 30.56
C ARG A 647 4.66 9.25 29.76
N ASN A 648 3.69 8.59 30.40
CA ASN A 648 2.92 7.47 29.80
C ASN A 648 1.43 7.81 29.62
N GLY A 649 0.80 7.16 28.64
CA GLY A 649 -0.66 7.09 28.50
C GLY A 649 -1.16 5.66 28.62
N GLU A 650 -2.39 5.49 29.09
CA GLU A 650 -3.07 4.19 29.21
C GLU A 650 -4.19 4.08 28.17
N LEU A 651 -4.24 2.97 27.44
CA LEU A 651 -5.29 2.64 26.50
C LEU A 651 -6.29 1.68 27.15
N VAL A 652 -7.54 2.12 27.22
CA VAL A 652 -8.66 1.34 27.77
C VAL A 652 -9.74 1.11 26.70
N ARG A 653 -10.71 0.25 27.00
CA ARG A 653 -11.86 -0.07 26.12
C ARG A 653 -11.44 -0.49 24.71
N LEU A 654 -10.37 -1.27 24.62
CA LEU A 654 -9.81 -1.79 23.38
C LEU A 654 -10.86 -2.58 22.59
N SER A 655 -10.87 -2.43 21.26
CA SER A 655 -11.72 -3.25 20.39
C SER A 655 -11.36 -4.74 20.53
N PRO A 656 -12.34 -5.65 20.66
CA PRO A 656 -12.04 -7.06 20.89
C PRO A 656 -11.58 -7.74 19.59
N GLU A 657 -10.27 -7.85 19.38
CA GLU A 657 -9.64 -8.79 18.44
C GLU A 657 -9.14 -10.02 19.19
N PRO A 658 -9.37 -11.23 18.66
CA PRO A 658 -8.92 -12.45 19.29
C PRO A 658 -7.48 -12.75 18.85
N GLU A 659 -6.64 -13.07 19.84
CA GLU A 659 -5.39 -13.83 19.69
C GLU A 659 -4.14 -13.00 19.34
N ALA A 660 -3.28 -12.91 20.37
CA ALA A 660 -1.93 -12.32 20.43
C ALA A 660 -1.81 -10.79 20.48
N TRP A 661 -2.09 -10.24 21.67
CA TRP A 661 -1.81 -8.85 22.06
C TRP A 661 -0.34 -8.43 21.85
N THR A 662 0.60 -9.39 21.83
CA THR A 662 2.01 -9.18 21.53
C THR A 662 2.27 -8.54 20.16
N HIS A 663 1.31 -8.63 19.23
CA HIS A 663 1.36 -8.03 17.89
C HIS A 663 1.23 -6.50 17.85
N PHE A 664 1.06 -5.83 19.00
CA PHE A 664 0.94 -4.37 19.09
C PHE A 664 2.10 -3.72 19.83
N ARG A 665 3.01 -4.51 20.40
CA ARG A 665 4.16 -3.99 21.14
C ARG A 665 5.16 -3.34 20.19
N GLY A 666 5.43 -2.05 20.40
CA GLY A 666 6.21 -1.18 19.52
C GLY A 666 5.41 -0.60 18.33
N GLY A 667 4.11 -0.90 18.27
CA GLY A 667 3.18 -0.32 17.31
C GLY A 667 2.81 1.14 17.63
N PRO A 668 2.49 1.96 16.61
CA PRO A 668 2.17 3.36 16.80
C PRO A 668 0.75 3.54 17.36
N VAL A 669 0.64 4.45 18.32
CA VAL A 669 -0.63 5.02 18.77
C VAL A 669 -0.86 6.31 17.99
N SER A 670 -1.93 6.36 17.22
CA SER A 670 -2.23 7.50 16.33
C SER A 670 -3.65 8.03 16.52
N HIS A 671 -3.82 9.31 16.20
CA HIS A 671 -5.12 9.99 16.13
C HIS A 671 -5.09 10.93 14.92
N GLU A 672 -6.04 10.77 14.00
CA GLU A 672 -6.13 11.57 12.77
C GLU A 672 -4.85 11.56 11.92
N GLY A 673 -4.08 10.47 11.98
CA GLY A 673 -2.80 10.32 11.26
C GLY A 673 -1.59 10.99 11.89
N ALA A 674 -1.75 11.64 13.06
CA ALA A 674 -0.64 12.12 13.87
C ALA A 674 -0.20 11.05 14.89
N LEU A 675 1.11 10.96 15.13
CA LEU A 675 1.70 10.03 16.10
C LEU A 675 1.56 10.60 17.53
N LEU A 676 0.79 9.93 18.37
CA LEU A 676 0.65 10.24 19.80
C LEU A 676 1.73 9.58 20.66
N GLY A 677 2.22 8.42 20.22
CA GLY A 677 3.23 7.66 20.96
C GLY A 677 3.37 6.22 20.47
N VAL A 678 4.11 5.40 21.22
CA VAL A 678 4.37 4.00 20.88
C VAL A 678 4.04 3.09 22.04
N VAL A 679 3.35 1.98 21.75
CA VAL A 679 2.94 1.00 22.77
C VAL A 679 4.16 0.26 23.28
N HIS A 680 4.34 0.23 24.61
CA HIS A 680 5.45 -0.50 25.23
C HIS A 680 5.00 -1.60 26.18
N GLY A 681 3.85 -1.43 26.83
CA GLY A 681 3.23 -2.41 27.72
C GLY A 681 1.91 -2.91 27.17
N VAL A 682 1.69 -4.23 27.20
CA VAL A 682 0.47 -4.84 26.67
C VAL A 682 -0.10 -5.86 27.65
N TRP A 683 -1.42 -5.75 27.93
CA TRP A 683 -2.21 -6.68 28.72
C TRP A 683 -3.55 -6.98 27.99
N PRO A 684 -4.28 -8.04 28.39
CA PRO A 684 -5.51 -8.44 27.71
C PRO A 684 -6.66 -7.42 27.72
N ASP A 685 -6.64 -6.45 28.64
CA ASP A 685 -7.70 -5.46 28.85
C ASP A 685 -7.19 -4.00 28.82
N ARG A 686 -5.87 -3.81 28.75
CA ARG A 686 -5.22 -2.49 28.75
C ARG A 686 -3.89 -2.50 28.00
N MET A 687 -3.50 -1.37 27.42
CA MET A 687 -2.14 -1.15 26.89
C MET A 687 -1.56 0.13 27.47
N VAL A 688 -0.25 0.23 27.55
CA VAL A 688 0.45 1.45 27.98
C VAL A 688 1.40 1.87 26.88
N PHE A 689 1.39 3.16 26.55
CA PHE A 689 2.24 3.75 25.53
C PHE A 689 3.08 4.90 26.09
N LEU A 690 4.26 5.10 25.51
CA LEU A 690 5.12 6.23 25.81
C LEU A 690 4.68 7.40 24.93
N SER A 691 4.41 8.55 25.54
CA SER A 691 3.94 9.72 24.79
C SER A 691 5.04 10.29 23.89
N GLY A 692 4.66 10.79 22.71
CA GLY A 692 5.59 11.46 21.80
C GLY A 692 6.26 12.68 22.43
N ARG A 693 5.54 13.42 23.28
CA ARG A 693 6.10 14.52 24.08
C ARG A 693 7.25 14.06 24.97
N ALA A 694 7.06 12.95 25.71
CA ALA A 694 8.10 12.42 26.58
C ALA A 694 9.35 11.94 25.81
N LEU A 695 9.20 11.50 24.55
CA LEU A 695 10.31 11.19 23.65
C LEU A 695 11.03 12.46 23.19
N LEU A 696 10.28 13.47 22.74
CA LEU A 696 10.83 14.73 22.22
C LEU A 696 11.51 15.58 23.31
N GLU A 697 11.11 15.46 24.57
CA GLU A 697 11.78 16.11 25.70
C GLU A 697 13.21 15.56 25.93
N GLN A 698 13.49 14.32 25.51
CA GLN A 698 14.81 13.71 25.71
C GLN A 698 15.85 14.31 24.75
N PRO A 699 16.98 14.84 25.26
CA PRO A 699 17.98 15.49 24.42
C PRO A 699 18.66 14.53 23.44
N GLY A 700 18.90 13.27 23.83
CA GLY A 700 19.49 12.25 22.95
C GLY A 700 18.59 11.87 21.76
N PHE A 701 17.28 11.75 21.98
CA PHE A 701 16.33 11.45 20.92
C PHE A 701 16.21 12.61 19.91
N ARG A 702 16.17 13.85 20.40
CA ARG A 702 16.17 15.05 19.53
C ARG A 702 17.41 15.16 18.66
N ALA A 703 18.59 14.87 19.22
CA ALA A 703 19.83 14.88 18.45
C ALA A 703 19.79 13.86 17.30
N ALA A 704 19.38 12.62 17.60
CA ALA A 704 19.26 11.56 16.58
C ALA A 704 18.21 11.88 15.50
N MET A 705 17.08 12.49 15.87
CA MET A 705 16.06 12.95 14.90
C MET A 705 16.55 14.12 14.04
N ALA A 706 17.37 15.02 14.57
CA ALA A 706 17.95 16.12 13.80
C ALA A 706 19.00 15.62 12.79
N GLU A 707 19.79 14.60 13.18
CA GLU A 707 20.84 14.02 12.34
C GLU A 707 20.30 13.07 11.25
N HIS A 708 19.27 12.27 11.56
CA HIS A 708 18.80 11.19 10.69
C HIS A 708 17.33 11.29 10.25
N GLY A 709 16.58 12.28 10.73
CA GLY A 709 15.13 12.41 10.50
C GLY A 709 14.72 13.17 9.24
N GLN A 710 15.69 13.65 8.44
CA GLN A 710 15.41 14.33 7.18
C GLN A 710 15.18 13.30 6.06
N VAL A 711 14.04 13.38 5.38
CA VAL A 711 13.79 12.59 4.16
C VAL A 711 14.39 13.36 2.99
N PRO A 712 15.26 12.76 2.15
CA PRO A 712 15.60 13.33 0.86
C PRO A 712 14.32 13.33 0.01
N SER A 713 13.64 14.49 -0.12
CA SER A 713 12.44 14.57 -0.94
C SER A 713 12.84 14.62 -2.41
N ALA A 714 12.38 13.66 -3.21
CA ALA A 714 12.58 13.67 -4.64
C ALA A 714 11.81 14.82 -5.33
N ASP A 715 12.61 15.79 -5.76
CA ASP A 715 12.64 16.55 -7.01
C ASP A 715 11.40 17.30 -7.53
N GLY A 716 11.58 18.61 -7.74
CA GLY A 716 10.85 19.35 -8.77
C GLY A 716 10.66 20.84 -8.50
N THR A 717 10.85 21.33 -7.27
CA THR A 717 10.61 22.74 -6.96
C THR A 717 11.91 23.49 -6.69
N VAL A 718 12.22 24.45 -7.57
CA VAL A 718 13.32 25.42 -7.39
C VAL A 718 12.70 26.76 -7.01
N CYS A 719 13.18 27.34 -5.92
CA CYS A 719 12.75 28.65 -5.42
C CYS A 719 13.86 29.68 -5.68
N LEU A 720 13.50 30.77 -6.36
CA LEU A 720 14.33 31.97 -6.48
C LEU A 720 13.76 33.04 -5.55
N ALA A 721 14.50 33.38 -4.49
CA ALA A 721 14.18 34.50 -3.62
C ALA A 721 14.92 35.75 -4.10
N VAL A 722 14.17 36.76 -4.52
CA VAL A 722 14.70 38.01 -5.08
C VAL A 722 14.43 39.16 -4.13
N ARG A 723 15.49 39.86 -3.72
CA ARG A 723 15.41 41.02 -2.84
C ARG A 723 15.97 42.25 -3.57
N PRO A 724 15.18 43.34 -3.72
CA PRO A 724 15.72 44.60 -4.18
C PRO A 724 16.60 45.22 -3.10
N ALA A 725 17.68 45.87 -3.51
CA ALA A 725 18.53 46.62 -2.61
C ALA A 725 17.98 48.04 -2.35
N ASP A 726 18.25 48.59 -1.16
CA ASP A 726 17.82 49.93 -0.78
C ASP A 726 18.71 51.06 -1.35
N ASP A 727 19.46 50.79 -2.42
CA ASP A 727 20.45 51.71 -3.01
C ASP A 727 19.92 52.55 -4.19
N GLY A 728 18.67 52.31 -4.62
CA GLY A 728 18.05 52.98 -5.76
C GLY A 728 17.28 54.28 -5.44
N VAL A 729 17.23 55.19 -6.42
CA VAL A 729 16.26 56.31 -6.43
C VAL A 729 15.00 55.82 -7.16
N TYR A 730 13.86 55.90 -6.46
CA TYR A 730 12.58 55.33 -6.93
C TYR A 730 11.61 56.43 -7.36
N PRO A 731 10.81 56.23 -8.43
CA PRO A 731 9.75 57.17 -8.83
C PRO A 731 8.76 57.42 -7.70
N ILE A 732 8.25 58.66 -7.62
CA ILE A 732 7.28 59.06 -6.59
C ILE A 732 6.03 58.17 -6.70
N GLY A 733 5.74 57.39 -5.65
CA GLY A 733 4.61 56.45 -5.59
C GLY A 733 4.95 54.99 -5.94
N SER A 734 6.19 54.70 -6.33
CA SER A 734 6.70 53.33 -6.55
C SER A 734 7.45 52.80 -5.32
N SER A 735 7.54 51.48 -5.17
CA SER A 735 8.31 50.82 -4.11
C SER A 735 9.37 49.89 -4.71
N PRO A 736 10.53 49.68 -4.06
CA PRO A 736 11.56 48.75 -4.53
C PRO A 736 11.00 47.36 -4.84
N HIS A 737 10.06 46.91 -4.00
CA HIS A 737 9.38 45.63 -4.15
C HIS A 737 8.49 45.59 -5.40
N ALA A 738 7.71 46.64 -5.67
CA ALA A 738 6.83 46.69 -6.84
C ALA A 738 7.62 46.63 -8.15
N GLU A 739 8.75 47.32 -8.23
CA GLU A 739 9.57 47.31 -9.44
C GLU A 739 10.36 46.03 -9.63
N ALA A 740 10.77 45.38 -8.53
CA ALA A 740 11.32 44.03 -8.59
C ALA A 740 10.28 43.06 -9.17
N VAL A 741 9.01 43.15 -8.76
CA VAL A 741 7.92 42.35 -9.36
C VAL A 741 7.77 42.67 -10.85
N ASP A 742 7.78 43.94 -11.26
CA ASP A 742 7.64 44.33 -12.67
C ASP A 742 8.80 43.83 -13.54
N LEU A 743 10.04 43.92 -13.05
CA LEU A 743 11.23 43.41 -13.73
C LEU A 743 11.16 41.88 -13.87
N LEU A 744 10.75 41.17 -12.82
CA LEU A 744 10.64 39.71 -12.84
C LEU A 744 9.51 39.24 -13.77
N MET A 745 8.38 39.95 -13.81
CA MET A 745 7.30 39.66 -14.77
C MET A 745 7.77 39.87 -16.22
N LEU A 746 8.59 40.89 -16.48
CA LEU A 746 9.21 41.10 -17.79
C LEU A 746 10.18 39.97 -18.15
N LEU A 747 11.05 39.57 -17.22
CA LEU A 747 12.01 38.47 -17.41
C LEU A 747 11.30 37.14 -17.69
N VAL A 748 10.26 36.82 -16.92
CA VAL A 748 9.43 35.61 -17.12
C VAL A 748 8.74 35.64 -18.49
N GLY A 749 8.24 36.80 -18.90
CA GLY A 749 7.62 36.99 -20.22
C GLY A 749 8.61 36.81 -21.38
N ASP A 750 9.80 37.41 -21.29
CA ASP A 750 10.82 37.36 -22.34
C ASP A 750 11.43 35.96 -22.50
N THR A 751 11.62 35.24 -21.39
CA THR A 751 12.21 33.89 -21.39
C THR A 751 11.21 32.78 -21.69
N GLY A 752 9.89 33.06 -21.61
CA GLY A 752 8.83 32.07 -21.77
C GLY A 752 8.81 30.99 -20.68
N VAL A 753 9.45 31.25 -19.54
CA VAL A 753 9.58 30.30 -18.42
C VAL A 753 8.28 30.27 -17.61
N THR A 754 7.73 29.10 -17.34
CA THR A 754 6.57 28.96 -16.43
C THR A 754 7.04 29.06 -14.98
N ALA A 755 6.71 30.16 -14.30
CA ALA A 755 7.01 30.39 -12.89
C ALA A 755 5.79 30.93 -12.14
N ARG A 756 5.61 30.54 -10.89
CA ARG A 756 4.58 31.09 -9.99
C ARG A 756 5.22 32.14 -9.08
N LEU A 757 4.74 33.37 -9.16
CA LEU A 757 5.17 34.45 -8.27
C LEU A 757 4.38 34.39 -6.95
N ALA A 758 5.07 34.35 -5.81
CA ALA A 758 4.48 34.44 -4.48
C ALA A 758 5.04 35.69 -3.77
N GLY A 759 4.16 36.67 -3.50
CA GLY A 759 4.52 37.96 -2.90
C GLY A 759 4.10 38.05 -1.44
N GLY A 760 5.01 38.49 -0.58
CA GLY A 760 4.74 38.94 0.79
C GLY A 760 4.70 40.46 0.88
N GLU A 761 4.21 40.98 2.01
CA GLU A 761 4.09 42.42 2.33
C GLU A 761 5.38 43.24 2.07
N GLN A 762 5.25 44.58 2.05
CA GLN A 762 6.39 45.50 1.90
C GLN A 762 7.53 45.13 2.87
N GLY A 763 8.69 44.76 2.34
CA GLY A 763 9.87 44.33 3.11
C GLY A 763 10.21 42.82 3.02
N ALA A 764 9.39 42.01 2.34
CA ALA A 764 9.70 40.61 2.04
C ALA A 764 10.38 40.44 0.66
N PRO A 765 11.27 39.44 0.48
CA PRO A 765 11.77 39.07 -0.85
C PRO A 765 10.63 38.52 -1.72
N VAL A 766 10.69 38.78 -3.02
CA VAL A 766 9.78 38.23 -4.03
C VAL A 766 10.19 36.79 -4.32
N LEU A 767 9.25 35.85 -4.27
CA LEU A 767 9.53 34.44 -4.52
C LEU A 767 9.05 34.04 -5.91
N LEU A 768 9.95 33.44 -6.68
CA LEU A 768 9.66 32.78 -7.95
C LEU A 768 9.78 31.27 -7.76
N LEU A 769 8.67 30.57 -7.92
CA LEU A 769 8.56 29.13 -7.74
C LEU A 769 8.50 28.45 -9.10
N LEU A 770 9.51 27.63 -9.38
CA LEU A 770 9.62 26.82 -10.59
C LEU A 770 9.30 25.38 -10.21
N GLU A 771 8.16 24.89 -10.66
CA GLU A 771 7.66 23.55 -10.33
C GLU A 771 7.80 22.62 -11.55
N GLY A 772 8.07 21.35 -11.32
CA GLY A 772 8.12 20.29 -12.35
C GLY A 772 9.52 20.00 -12.92
N PRO A 773 9.66 18.96 -13.76
CA PRO A 773 10.94 18.57 -14.36
C PRO A 773 11.56 19.75 -15.13
N GLY A 774 12.88 19.87 -15.13
CA GLY A 774 13.57 20.98 -15.77
C GLY A 774 13.61 22.30 -14.97
N ALA A 775 13.22 22.28 -13.68
CA ALA A 775 13.11 23.49 -12.86
C ALA A 775 14.46 24.18 -12.63
N LEU A 776 15.54 23.39 -12.50
CA LEU A 776 16.89 23.92 -12.33
C LEU A 776 17.36 24.60 -13.63
N GLY A 777 17.00 24.03 -14.78
CA GLY A 777 17.34 24.60 -16.07
C GLY A 777 16.57 25.88 -16.38
N ARG A 778 15.28 25.95 -15.99
CA ARG A 778 14.50 27.19 -16.04
C ARG A 778 15.09 28.27 -15.13
N ALA A 779 15.56 27.91 -13.94
CA ALA A 779 16.27 28.83 -13.05
C ALA A 779 17.56 29.35 -13.69
N GLY A 780 18.34 28.47 -14.32
CA GLY A 780 19.56 28.84 -15.05
C GLY A 780 19.30 29.81 -16.20
N ARG A 781 18.25 29.59 -16.99
CA ARG A 781 17.85 30.52 -18.07
C ARG A 781 17.45 31.89 -17.53
N LEU A 782 16.65 31.94 -16.46
CA LEU A 782 16.28 33.21 -15.82
C LEU A 782 17.52 33.97 -15.34
N LEU A 783 18.49 33.28 -14.71
CA LEU A 783 19.73 33.92 -14.25
C LEU A 783 20.62 34.41 -15.39
N THR A 784 20.65 33.70 -16.52
CA THR A 784 21.45 34.09 -17.70
C THR A 784 20.91 35.37 -18.34
N GLU A 785 19.58 35.52 -18.40
CA GLU A 785 18.92 36.67 -19.03
C GLU A 785 18.70 37.86 -18.08
N LEU A 786 18.94 37.67 -16.78
CA LEU A 786 18.69 38.67 -15.73
C LEU A 786 19.55 39.94 -15.88
N PRO A 787 20.87 39.88 -16.17
CA PRO A 787 21.69 41.07 -16.38
C PRO A 787 21.16 41.97 -17.51
N ASP A 788 20.83 41.36 -18.65
CA ASP A 788 20.26 42.06 -19.81
C ASP A 788 18.87 42.63 -19.53
N ALA A 789 18.04 41.91 -18.76
CA ALA A 789 16.74 42.41 -18.31
C ALA A 789 16.89 43.63 -17.38
N ILE A 790 17.86 43.64 -16.46
CA ILE A 790 18.16 44.80 -15.59
C ILE A 790 18.58 46.01 -16.45
N ALA A 791 19.47 45.81 -17.42
CA ALA A 791 19.92 46.89 -18.31
C ALA A 791 18.77 47.46 -19.16
N ARG A 792 17.93 46.60 -19.73
CA ARG A 792 16.74 47.00 -20.50
C ARG A 792 15.70 47.70 -19.62
N PHE A 793 15.48 47.22 -18.41
CA PHE A 793 14.55 47.85 -17.46
C PHE A 793 15.04 49.24 -17.03
N ALA A 794 16.35 49.40 -16.77
CA ALA A 794 16.97 50.69 -16.47
C ALA A 794 16.78 51.69 -17.62
N SER A 795 16.89 51.26 -18.88
CA SER A 795 16.68 52.14 -20.06
C SER A 795 15.24 52.65 -20.22
N ARG A 796 14.25 51.99 -19.59
CA ARG A 796 12.84 52.44 -19.60
C ARG A 796 12.54 53.50 -18.55
N ARG A 797 13.41 53.67 -17.55
CA ARG A 797 13.26 54.72 -16.53
C ARG A 797 13.69 56.07 -17.10
N LEU A 798 12.82 57.06 -16.94
CA LEU A 798 13.13 58.47 -17.24
C LEU A 798 14.32 59.01 -16.42
N ASP A 799 14.56 58.46 -15.23
CA ASP A 799 15.59 58.91 -14.28
C ASP A 799 16.89 58.07 -14.29
N GLY A 800 17.03 57.07 -15.18
CA GLY A 800 18.30 56.37 -15.44
C GLY A 800 18.90 55.49 -14.34
N GLY A 801 18.23 55.28 -13.20
CA GLY A 801 18.74 54.42 -12.12
C GLY A 801 18.57 52.93 -12.42
N ALA A 802 19.64 52.14 -12.34
CA ALA A 802 19.59 50.67 -12.45
C ALA A 802 19.16 50.03 -11.13
N LEU A 803 18.29 49.02 -11.18
CA LEU A 803 17.82 48.28 -9.99
C LEU A 803 18.87 47.23 -9.59
N SER A 804 19.42 47.34 -8.39
CA SER A 804 20.34 46.33 -7.86
C SER A 804 19.56 45.21 -7.15
N LEU A 805 19.90 43.95 -7.41
CA LEU A 805 19.15 42.77 -6.93
C LEU A 805 20.08 41.78 -6.21
N ASP A 806 19.55 41.16 -5.16
CA ASP A 806 20.11 39.94 -4.58
C ASP A 806 19.17 38.77 -4.87
N VAL A 807 19.72 37.69 -5.39
CA VAL A 807 18.98 36.49 -5.77
C VAL A 807 19.56 35.28 -5.07
N ALA A 808 18.72 34.52 -4.39
CA ALA A 808 19.09 33.22 -3.84
C ALA A 808 18.32 32.09 -4.53
N VAL A 809 19.01 31.04 -4.98
CA VAL A 809 18.42 29.84 -5.58
C VAL A 809 18.50 28.69 -4.60
N ALA A 810 17.38 28.02 -4.32
CA ALA A 810 17.36 26.80 -3.52
C ALA A 810 16.44 25.73 -4.12
N VAL A 811 16.80 24.46 -3.94
CA VAL A 811 15.97 23.29 -4.29
C VAL A 811 15.27 22.80 -3.03
N GLY A 812 13.94 22.70 -3.04
CA GLY A 812 13.17 22.15 -1.92
C GLY A 812 11.75 22.70 -1.78
N PRO A 813 10.90 22.06 -0.95
CA PRO A 813 9.53 22.51 -0.75
C PRO A 813 9.51 23.88 -0.07
N VAL A 814 8.73 24.80 -0.63
CA VAL A 814 8.39 26.06 0.05
C VAL A 814 7.21 25.78 0.97
N GLU A 815 7.47 25.67 2.28
CA GLU A 815 6.40 25.67 3.28
C GLU A 815 5.52 26.91 3.05
N SER A 816 4.24 26.70 2.81
CA SER A 816 3.29 27.75 2.48
C SER A 816 3.27 28.80 3.59
N VAL A 817 3.71 30.03 3.28
CA VAL A 817 3.53 31.19 4.17
C VAL A 817 2.03 31.38 4.38
N PRO A 818 1.51 31.35 5.62
CA PRO A 818 0.10 31.58 5.87
C PRO A 818 -0.27 33.00 5.45
N VAL A 819 -1.30 33.14 4.61
CA VAL A 819 -1.92 34.44 4.35
C VAL A 819 -2.72 34.83 5.58
N GLY A 820 -2.19 35.74 6.38
CA GLY A 820 -2.89 36.39 7.50
C GLY A 820 -2.83 35.61 8.82
N GLY A 821 -1.78 35.84 9.61
CA GLY A 821 -1.68 35.40 11.00
C GLY A 821 -0.35 35.83 11.62
N ALA A 822 -0.38 36.36 12.85
CA ALA A 822 0.78 36.86 13.57
C ALA A 822 1.90 35.79 13.76
N PRO A 823 3.19 36.18 13.81
CA PRO A 823 4.29 35.22 13.67
C PRO A 823 4.56 34.48 14.99
N ALA A 824 4.26 33.18 14.99
CA ALA A 824 4.78 32.21 15.95
C ALA A 824 5.08 30.87 15.22
N GLY A 825 6.20 30.82 14.50
CA GLY A 825 6.77 29.65 13.76
C GLY A 825 6.10 29.32 12.40
N PRO A 826 6.73 28.54 11.47
CA PRO A 826 8.09 27.99 11.36
C PRO A 826 8.97 28.73 10.31
N SER A 827 10.20 28.25 10.08
CA SER A 827 11.31 28.93 9.40
C SER A 827 11.06 29.27 7.91
N PRO A 828 11.51 30.44 7.42
CA PRO A 828 11.37 30.81 6.01
C PRO A 828 12.14 29.86 5.09
N SER A 829 11.68 29.70 3.84
CA SER A 829 12.35 28.86 2.83
C SER A 829 13.87 29.11 2.77
N GLU A 830 14.65 28.08 2.46
CA GLU A 830 16.11 28.16 2.44
C GLU A 830 16.64 29.33 1.58
N ALA A 831 16.03 29.56 0.41
CA ALA A 831 16.33 30.72 -0.43
C ALA A 831 16.10 32.06 0.28
N VAL A 832 15.02 32.19 1.08
CA VAL A 832 14.74 33.41 1.86
C VAL A 832 15.75 33.61 2.98
N ARG A 833 16.23 32.53 3.61
CA ARG A 833 17.30 32.65 4.61
C ARG A 833 18.59 33.14 3.97
N ILE A 834 18.99 32.56 2.83
CA ILE A 834 20.23 32.87 2.12
C ILE A 834 20.22 34.32 1.61
N VAL A 835 19.13 34.77 0.98
CA VAL A 835 19.05 36.16 0.45
C VAL A 835 19.06 37.22 1.55
N ARG A 836 18.69 36.85 2.78
CA ARG A 836 18.74 37.69 3.98
C ARG A 836 20.05 37.55 4.76
N HIS A 837 20.93 36.64 4.37
CA HIS A 837 22.19 36.42 5.06
C HIS A 837 23.07 37.68 4.95
N PRO A 838 23.73 38.16 6.03
CA PRO A 838 24.55 39.38 6.01
C PRO A 838 25.63 39.36 4.92
N GLY A 839 26.21 38.18 4.63
CA GLY A 839 27.21 38.01 3.57
C GLY A 839 26.69 38.23 2.14
N VAL A 840 25.37 38.26 1.95
CA VAL A 840 24.69 38.65 0.70
C VAL A 840 24.13 40.06 0.83
N ALA A 841 23.38 40.32 1.90
CA ALA A 841 22.58 41.53 2.04
C ALA A 841 23.40 42.80 2.27
N ASP A 842 24.49 42.70 3.04
CA ASP A 842 25.35 43.82 3.44
C ASP A 842 26.61 43.93 2.57
N ARG A 843 26.67 43.17 1.46
CA ARG A 843 27.84 43.11 0.60
C ARG A 843 28.05 44.47 -0.10
N PRO A 844 29.28 45.05 -0.06
CA PRO A 844 29.54 46.35 -0.65
C PRO A 844 29.37 46.31 -2.17
N ARG A 845 28.47 47.16 -2.69
CA ARG A 845 28.19 47.30 -4.13
C ARG A 845 29.09 48.37 -4.72
N LEU A 846 29.81 48.02 -5.79
CA LEU A 846 30.77 48.91 -6.46
C LEU A 846 30.10 49.82 -7.51
N LEU A 847 28.96 49.40 -8.07
CA LEU A 847 28.25 50.09 -9.16
C LEU A 847 26.72 49.92 -9.01
N PRO A 848 25.89 50.93 -9.35
CA PRO A 848 24.43 50.79 -9.44
C PRO A 848 24.03 49.74 -10.49
N GLY A 849 23.02 48.92 -10.20
CA GLY A 849 22.60 47.80 -11.06
C GLY A 849 23.37 46.50 -10.82
N SER A 850 24.03 46.36 -9.66
CA SER A 850 24.77 45.15 -9.31
C SER A 850 23.83 43.97 -9.02
N LEU A 851 24.15 42.81 -9.57
CA LEU A 851 23.46 41.54 -9.29
C LEU A 851 24.34 40.67 -8.38
N THR A 852 23.81 40.28 -7.22
CA THR A 852 24.43 39.26 -6.35
C THR A 852 23.63 37.98 -6.46
N VAL A 853 24.26 36.86 -6.81
CA VAL A 853 23.61 35.55 -6.86
C VAL A 853 24.19 34.65 -5.77
N ALA A 854 23.32 33.97 -5.03
CA ALA A 854 23.67 32.97 -4.04
C ALA A 854 22.89 31.67 -4.26
N LEU A 855 23.45 30.56 -3.83
CA LEU A 855 22.92 29.22 -4.01
C LEU A 855 22.83 28.50 -2.66
N SER A 856 21.84 27.62 -2.51
CA SER A 856 21.82 26.65 -1.42
C SER A 856 22.98 25.66 -1.52
N HIS A 857 23.25 24.96 -0.41
CA HIS A 857 24.24 23.88 -0.41
C HIS A 857 23.86 22.77 -1.41
N SER A 858 22.58 22.42 -1.48
CA SER A 858 22.07 21.41 -2.41
C SER A 858 22.33 21.76 -3.88
N VAL A 859 22.10 23.01 -4.28
CA VAL A 859 22.38 23.46 -5.66
C VAL A 859 23.88 23.46 -5.93
N TYR A 860 24.70 23.85 -4.95
CA TYR A 860 26.16 23.77 -5.05
C TYR A 860 26.63 22.33 -5.29
N GLU A 861 26.12 21.36 -4.53
CA GLU A 861 26.48 19.94 -4.70
C GLU A 861 26.08 19.41 -6.07
N VAL A 862 24.88 19.77 -6.55
CA VAL A 862 24.41 19.40 -7.90
C VAL A 862 25.36 19.94 -8.97
N LEU A 863 25.77 21.20 -8.89
CA LEU A 863 26.74 21.79 -9.82
C LEU A 863 28.12 21.12 -9.74
N ALA A 864 28.62 20.90 -8.52
CA ALA A 864 29.91 20.26 -8.30
C ALA A 864 29.95 18.83 -8.86
N SER A 865 28.86 18.08 -8.66
CA SER A 865 28.72 16.69 -9.11
C SER A 865 28.48 16.59 -10.61
N LEU A 866 27.53 17.37 -11.14
CA LEU A 866 27.03 17.18 -12.50
C LEU A 866 27.71 18.03 -13.54
N VAL A 867 28.26 19.20 -13.20
CA VAL A 867 28.93 20.10 -14.17
C VAL A 867 30.43 20.14 -13.93
N GLY A 868 30.85 19.95 -12.68
CA GLY A 868 32.25 19.84 -12.28
C GLY A 868 32.79 21.07 -11.55
N PRO A 869 34.06 21.02 -11.11
CA PRO A 869 34.65 21.99 -10.19
C PRO A 869 34.77 23.39 -10.79
N THR A 870 34.93 23.49 -12.11
CA THR A 870 35.04 24.77 -12.82
C THR A 870 33.78 25.61 -12.63
N ALA A 871 32.60 24.97 -12.56
CA ALA A 871 31.32 25.65 -12.34
C ALA A 871 31.14 26.20 -10.92
N VAL A 872 31.75 25.55 -9.92
CA VAL A 872 31.65 25.97 -8.51
C VAL A 872 32.83 26.81 -8.05
N ARG A 873 33.89 26.94 -8.86
CA ARG A 873 35.11 27.68 -8.51
C ARG A 873 34.86 29.16 -8.20
N THR A 874 33.86 29.75 -8.83
CA THR A 874 33.47 31.15 -8.62
C THR A 874 32.57 31.34 -7.39
N LEU A 875 32.15 30.24 -6.75
CA LEU A 875 31.28 30.25 -5.56
C LEU A 875 32.13 30.27 -4.29
N VAL A 876 31.76 31.14 -3.35
CA VAL A 876 32.43 31.30 -2.05
C VAL A 876 31.44 31.02 -0.94
N PRO A 877 31.80 30.27 0.12
CA PRO A 877 30.88 29.94 1.19
C PRO A 877 30.50 31.20 1.98
N LEU A 878 29.22 31.30 2.35
CA LEU A 878 28.69 32.42 3.15
C LEU A 878 28.92 32.25 4.66
N GLY A 879 29.22 31.03 5.13
CA GLY A 879 29.31 30.67 6.55
C GLY A 879 29.51 29.16 6.75
N GLY A 880 28.96 28.58 7.82
CA GLY A 880 29.02 27.13 8.09
C GLY A 880 28.36 26.27 7.00
N GLU A 881 28.36 24.94 7.14
CA GLU A 881 27.97 23.99 6.07
C GLU A 881 26.55 24.22 5.48
N THR A 882 25.66 24.91 6.20
CA THR A 882 24.25 25.15 5.81
C THR A 882 23.93 26.60 5.39
N ASP A 883 24.92 27.49 5.34
CA ASP A 883 24.71 28.94 5.11
C ASP A 883 24.69 29.35 3.63
N GLY A 884 24.89 28.41 2.71
CA GLY A 884 24.86 28.65 1.25
C GLY A 884 26.15 29.23 0.67
N TRP A 885 26.12 29.54 -0.63
CA TRP A 885 27.28 29.94 -1.43
C TRP A 885 26.99 31.17 -2.26
N VAL A 886 27.87 32.17 -2.28
CA VAL A 886 27.73 33.39 -3.09
C VAL A 886 28.63 33.35 -4.31
N CYS A 887 28.10 33.73 -5.47
CA CYS A 887 28.84 33.83 -6.71
C CYS A 887 29.67 35.12 -6.74
N ASN A 888 30.99 34.98 -6.91
CA ASN A 888 31.93 36.07 -7.17
C ASN A 888 32.31 36.18 -8.66
N GLY A 889 31.83 35.27 -9.49
CA GLY A 889 32.10 35.22 -10.94
C GLY A 889 30.98 35.84 -11.76
N ASP A 890 30.97 35.51 -13.05
CA ASP A 890 29.93 35.96 -13.98
C ASP A 890 28.61 35.19 -13.73
N PRO A 891 27.49 35.88 -13.43
CA PRO A 891 26.19 35.24 -13.27
C PRO A 891 25.71 34.49 -14.51
N GLU A 892 26.12 34.89 -15.72
CA GLU A 892 25.77 34.20 -16.97
C GLU A 892 26.43 32.81 -17.04
N GLU A 893 27.70 32.70 -16.62
CA GLU A 893 28.41 31.42 -16.56
C GLU A 893 27.75 30.47 -15.55
N LEU A 894 27.27 31.01 -14.42
CA LEU A 894 26.54 30.24 -13.42
C LEU A 894 25.14 29.82 -13.92
N GLY A 895 24.42 30.70 -14.63
CA GLY A 895 23.14 30.38 -15.25
C GLY A 895 23.25 29.29 -16.33
N ALA A 896 24.31 29.35 -17.15
CA ALA A 896 24.62 28.32 -18.12
C ALA A 896 24.96 26.98 -17.43
N ALA A 897 25.72 27.00 -16.33
CA ALA A 897 26.03 25.80 -15.56
C ALA A 897 24.77 25.15 -14.96
N LEU A 898 23.83 25.95 -14.42
CA LEU A 898 22.55 25.43 -13.92
C LEU A 898 21.69 24.81 -15.03
N THR A 899 21.69 25.41 -16.21
CA THR A 899 20.98 24.89 -17.40
C THR A 899 21.56 23.57 -17.87
N GLU A 900 22.88 23.44 -17.85
CA GLU A 900 23.58 22.21 -18.21
C GLU A 900 23.41 21.11 -17.15
N ALA A 901 23.44 21.46 -15.86
CA ALA A 901 23.21 20.52 -14.77
C ALA A 901 21.85 19.81 -14.92
N ASP A 902 20.81 20.57 -15.24
CA ASP A 902 19.45 20.08 -15.49
C ASP A 902 19.39 19.12 -16.70
N ALA A 903 20.03 19.47 -17.81
CA ALA A 903 20.12 18.59 -18.98
C ALA A 903 20.88 17.28 -18.69
N LEU A 904 21.87 17.33 -17.78
CA LEU A 904 22.62 16.16 -17.33
C LEU A 904 21.84 15.32 -16.30
N GLN A 905 20.94 15.92 -15.52
CA GLN A 905 20.00 15.19 -14.65
C GLN A 905 19.04 14.34 -15.47
N ASP A 906 18.51 14.87 -16.57
CA ASP A 906 17.54 14.17 -17.44
C ASP A 906 18.19 13.04 -18.28
N ALA A 907 19.50 13.08 -18.48
CA ALA A 907 20.25 12.08 -19.25
C ALA A 907 20.68 10.85 -18.44
N ASP A 908 20.51 10.84 -17.12
CA ASP A 908 21.00 9.77 -16.24
C ASP A 908 20.07 8.54 -16.28
N ALA A 909 20.15 7.78 -17.38
CA ALA A 909 19.48 6.49 -17.50
C ALA A 909 20.00 5.52 -16.40
N ALA A 910 19.16 5.20 -15.42
CA ALA A 910 19.51 4.31 -14.32
C ALA A 910 19.70 2.86 -14.81
N TRP A 911 20.90 2.29 -14.61
CA TRP A 911 21.18 0.87 -14.84
C TRP A 911 20.85 0.02 -13.60
N PRO A 912 20.66 -1.30 -13.74
CA PRO A 912 20.45 -2.18 -12.60
C PRO A 912 21.70 -2.22 -11.70
N VAL A 913 21.65 -1.51 -10.56
CA VAL A 913 22.74 -1.42 -9.58
C VAL A 913 22.83 -2.64 -8.65
N CYS A 914 24.01 -2.89 -8.10
CA CYS A 914 24.33 -4.00 -7.21
C CYS A 914 23.65 -3.87 -5.86
N GLY A 915 23.52 -2.64 -5.33
CA GLY A 915 22.83 -2.36 -4.08
C GLY A 915 23.55 -2.83 -2.80
N ARG A 916 24.53 -3.74 -2.90
CA ARG A 916 25.31 -4.21 -1.74
C ARG A 916 26.15 -3.06 -1.18
N ARG A 917 26.14 -2.89 0.14
CA ARG A 917 26.95 -1.85 0.78
C ARG A 917 28.41 -2.23 0.81
N ALA A 918 29.25 -1.26 0.46
CA ALA A 918 30.69 -1.42 0.56
C ALA A 918 31.10 -1.50 2.04
N VAL A 919 32.09 -2.34 2.35
CA VAL A 919 32.63 -2.52 3.72
C VAL A 919 33.28 -1.22 4.25
N GLU A 920 33.77 -0.35 3.36
CA GLU A 920 34.52 0.87 3.69
C GLU A 920 33.63 2.10 3.90
N ASP A 921 32.45 2.15 3.26
CA ASP A 921 31.44 3.18 3.48
C ASP A 921 30.04 2.54 3.57
N PRO A 922 29.59 2.14 4.77
CA PRO A 922 28.29 1.50 4.97
C PRO A 922 27.10 2.46 4.79
N ARG A 923 27.33 3.72 4.38
CA ARG A 923 26.27 4.72 4.16
C ARG A 923 25.81 4.79 2.70
N SER A 924 26.62 4.35 1.74
CA SER A 924 26.30 4.36 0.30
C SER A 924 26.15 2.93 -0.27
N PRO A 925 25.05 2.61 -0.97
CA PRO A 925 24.93 1.34 -1.68
C PRO A 925 25.89 1.34 -2.88
N CYS A 926 26.37 0.16 -3.30
CA CYS A 926 27.21 0.06 -4.48
C CYS A 926 26.40 0.30 -5.76
N ASP A 927 26.83 1.31 -6.52
CA ASP A 927 26.26 1.71 -7.81
C ASP A 927 26.71 0.83 -8.99
N GLY A 928 27.50 -0.21 -8.71
CA GLY A 928 28.04 -1.14 -9.71
C GLY A 928 26.94 -1.90 -10.43
N ILE A 929 27.04 -2.03 -11.75
CA ILE A 929 26.06 -2.74 -12.56
C ILE A 929 26.01 -4.23 -12.21
N ARG A 930 24.81 -4.80 -12.15
CA ARG A 930 24.61 -6.25 -12.00
C ARG A 930 25.04 -6.97 -13.27
N LEU A 931 25.93 -7.96 -13.13
CA LEU A 931 26.42 -8.75 -14.26
C LEU A 931 25.34 -9.69 -14.79
N PRO A 932 25.30 -9.98 -16.12
CA PRO A 932 24.36 -10.93 -16.68
C PRO A 932 24.45 -12.30 -16.00
N GLY A 933 23.33 -12.79 -15.47
CA GLY A 933 23.28 -14.07 -14.74
C GLY A 933 23.67 -13.99 -13.26
N HIS A 934 23.99 -12.80 -12.74
CA HIS A 934 24.31 -12.56 -11.34
C HIS A 934 23.45 -11.44 -10.75
N ASP A 935 23.21 -11.50 -9.45
CA ASP A 935 22.49 -10.46 -8.68
C ASP A 935 23.42 -9.32 -8.20
N ARG A 936 24.72 -9.40 -8.48
CA ARG A 936 25.77 -8.49 -7.98
C ARG A 936 26.67 -7.96 -9.09
N CYS A 937 27.42 -6.90 -8.78
CA CYS A 937 28.51 -6.41 -9.63
C CYS A 937 29.78 -7.25 -9.49
N LEU A 938 30.72 -7.08 -10.42
CA LEU A 938 31.98 -7.83 -10.44
C LEU A 938 32.75 -7.74 -9.11
N ALA A 939 32.74 -6.59 -8.44
CA ALA A 939 33.43 -6.38 -7.18
C ALA A 939 32.80 -7.08 -5.96
N HIS A 940 31.57 -7.58 -6.11
CA HIS A 940 30.80 -8.19 -5.03
C HIS A 940 30.40 -9.64 -5.30
N LEU A 941 30.84 -10.20 -6.42
CA LEU A 941 30.78 -11.64 -6.65
C LEU A 941 31.62 -12.38 -5.62
N ASP A 942 31.14 -13.54 -5.20
CA ASP A 942 31.95 -14.42 -4.36
C ASP A 942 33.14 -14.96 -5.20
N PRO A 943 34.31 -15.27 -4.59
CA PRO A 943 35.52 -15.55 -5.35
C PRO A 943 35.35 -16.62 -6.43
N ASP A 944 34.61 -17.70 -6.17
CA ASP A 944 34.37 -18.76 -7.17
C ASP A 944 33.53 -18.27 -8.37
N GLU A 945 32.56 -17.40 -8.12
CA GLU A 945 31.71 -16.78 -9.16
C GLU A 945 32.50 -15.75 -9.97
N GLU A 946 33.33 -14.94 -9.32
CA GLU A 946 34.26 -14.01 -9.98
C GLU A 946 35.18 -14.79 -10.95
N HIS A 947 35.82 -15.86 -10.48
CA HIS A 947 36.67 -16.71 -11.31
C HIS A 947 35.90 -17.42 -12.43
N ALA A 948 34.63 -17.78 -12.22
CA ALA A 948 33.77 -18.34 -13.27
C ALA A 948 33.46 -17.31 -14.34
N TYR A 949 33.04 -16.10 -13.95
CA TYR A 949 32.74 -14.99 -14.85
C TYR A 949 33.97 -14.60 -15.67
N LEU A 950 35.13 -14.38 -15.04
CA LEU A 950 36.37 -14.00 -15.72
C LEU A 950 36.80 -15.04 -16.78
N ARG A 951 36.55 -16.33 -16.57
CA ARG A 951 36.83 -17.39 -17.56
C ARG A 951 35.91 -17.37 -18.79
N THR A 952 34.78 -16.67 -18.72
CA THR A 952 33.90 -16.50 -19.89
C THR A 952 34.46 -15.47 -20.87
N LEU A 953 35.29 -14.55 -20.39
CA LEU A 953 35.84 -13.46 -21.19
C LEU A 953 36.90 -13.97 -22.19
N ARG A 954 36.98 -13.29 -23.32
CA ARG A 954 37.99 -13.49 -24.36
C ARG A 954 38.61 -12.14 -24.73
N PRO A 955 39.82 -12.11 -25.30
CA PRO A 955 40.38 -10.89 -25.85
C PRO A 955 39.39 -10.23 -26.83
N GLY A 956 39.08 -8.96 -26.63
CA GLY A 956 38.08 -8.22 -27.41
C GLY A 956 36.62 -8.42 -26.98
N SER A 957 36.34 -9.11 -25.87
CA SER A 957 34.98 -9.22 -25.32
C SER A 957 34.40 -7.83 -24.96
N PRO A 958 33.09 -7.62 -25.15
CA PRO A 958 32.42 -6.43 -24.65
C PRO A 958 32.28 -6.51 -23.12
N LEU A 959 32.39 -5.36 -22.45
CA LEU A 959 32.37 -5.22 -21.00
C LEU A 959 31.45 -4.08 -20.60
N ASP A 960 30.50 -4.38 -19.73
CA ASP A 960 29.70 -3.38 -19.03
C ASP A 960 29.97 -3.52 -17.53
N LEU A 961 30.76 -2.57 -17.00
CA LEU A 961 31.25 -2.55 -15.62
C LEU A 961 31.00 -1.17 -14.98
N ARG A 962 29.97 -0.47 -15.45
CA ARG A 962 29.55 0.84 -14.93
C ARG A 962 29.32 0.79 -13.42
N GLY A 963 29.71 1.84 -12.70
CA GLY A 963 29.57 1.99 -11.24
C GLY A 963 30.43 1.04 -10.39
N THR A 964 31.25 0.17 -11.01
CA THR A 964 31.98 -0.87 -10.27
C THR A 964 33.24 -0.30 -9.62
N THR A 965 33.51 -0.68 -8.38
CA THR A 965 34.75 -0.32 -7.67
C THR A 965 35.81 -1.42 -7.83
N PHE A 966 36.92 -1.10 -8.49
CA PHE A 966 38.07 -1.97 -8.67
C PHE A 966 39.09 -1.74 -7.56
N LYS A 967 39.19 -2.72 -6.67
CA LYS A 967 40.15 -2.76 -5.56
C LYS A 967 40.64 -4.19 -5.35
N GLU A 968 41.66 -4.34 -4.50
CA GLU A 968 42.22 -5.65 -4.12
C GLU A 968 42.70 -6.48 -5.33
N GLY A 969 43.22 -5.81 -6.35
CA GLY A 969 43.79 -6.45 -7.53
C GLY A 969 42.76 -6.95 -8.54
N LEU A 970 41.49 -6.56 -8.41
CA LEU A 970 40.40 -6.99 -9.28
C LEU A 970 40.64 -6.55 -10.73
N LEU A 971 41.13 -5.32 -10.90
CA LEU A 971 41.44 -4.79 -12.23
C LEU A 971 42.49 -5.66 -12.94
N GLN A 972 43.54 -6.07 -12.25
CA GLN A 972 44.62 -6.86 -12.86
C GLN A 972 44.13 -8.27 -13.21
N ARG A 973 43.25 -8.87 -12.40
CA ARG A 973 42.62 -10.16 -12.72
C ARG A 973 41.73 -10.05 -13.97
N LEU A 974 40.97 -8.96 -14.10
CA LEU A 974 40.17 -8.69 -15.29
C LEU A 974 41.03 -8.50 -16.54
N LEU A 975 42.08 -7.67 -16.47
CA LEU A 975 42.96 -7.40 -17.62
C LEU A 975 43.72 -8.66 -18.07
N GLU A 976 44.16 -9.51 -17.13
CA GLU A 976 44.82 -10.78 -17.46
C GLU A 976 43.84 -11.76 -18.14
N ALA A 977 42.56 -11.76 -17.75
CA ALA A 977 41.53 -12.59 -18.41
C ALA A 977 41.26 -12.17 -19.88
N LEU A 978 41.50 -10.90 -20.21
CA LEU A 978 41.33 -10.33 -21.55
C LEU A 978 42.61 -10.41 -22.40
N ARG A 979 43.69 -10.97 -21.84
CA ARG A 979 44.96 -11.13 -22.53
C ARG A 979 45.02 -12.47 -23.25
N ALA A 980 45.34 -12.43 -24.55
CA ALA A 980 45.48 -13.64 -25.37
C ALA A 980 46.74 -14.45 -25.01
N SER A 981 47.85 -13.75 -24.74
CA SER A 981 49.13 -14.32 -24.32
C SER A 981 50.00 -13.26 -23.64
N ARG A 982 50.97 -13.67 -22.81
CA ARG A 982 51.89 -12.74 -22.10
C ARG A 982 52.66 -11.76 -22.99
N SER A 983 52.78 -12.05 -24.28
CA SER A 983 53.48 -11.20 -25.26
C SER A 983 52.56 -10.32 -26.09
N GLN A 984 51.23 -10.46 -25.95
CA GLN A 984 50.25 -9.66 -26.68
C GLN A 984 49.63 -8.60 -25.78
N PRO A 985 49.24 -7.44 -26.35
CA PRO A 985 48.55 -6.40 -25.61
C PRO A 985 47.21 -6.91 -25.08
N VAL A 986 46.70 -6.25 -24.03
CA VAL A 986 45.35 -6.50 -23.54
C VAL A 986 44.38 -5.88 -24.54
N THR A 987 43.38 -6.65 -24.96
CA THR A 987 42.43 -6.22 -25.99
C THR A 987 41.02 -6.17 -25.39
N LEU A 988 40.38 -5.00 -25.45
CA LEU A 988 39.02 -4.77 -25.00
C LEU A 988 38.12 -4.49 -26.19
N GLY A 989 36.90 -5.04 -26.17
CA GLY A 989 35.86 -4.75 -27.16
C GLY A 989 35.18 -3.41 -26.90
N GLU A 990 33.86 -3.41 -26.88
CA GLU A 990 33.08 -2.27 -26.36
C GLU A 990 33.18 -2.27 -24.83
N ALA A 991 33.54 -1.16 -24.22
CA ALA A 991 33.84 -1.12 -22.78
C ALA A 991 33.18 0.08 -22.09
N ALA A 992 32.28 -0.18 -21.14
CA ALA A 992 31.58 0.84 -20.36
C ALA A 992 32.01 0.78 -18.89
N PHE A 993 32.67 1.83 -18.43
CA PHE A 993 33.17 2.04 -17.07
C PHE A 993 32.62 3.35 -16.46
N ASP A 994 31.45 3.80 -16.92
CA ASP A 994 30.82 5.03 -16.43
C ASP A 994 30.60 4.95 -14.93
N ARG A 995 31.01 5.98 -14.18
CA ARG A 995 30.99 6.02 -12.70
C ARG A 995 31.78 4.91 -12.01
N ALA A 996 32.66 4.19 -12.70
CA ALA A 996 33.53 3.19 -12.07
C ALA A 996 34.61 3.85 -11.20
N ILE A 997 35.02 3.19 -10.13
CA ILE A 997 36.07 3.68 -9.21
C ILE A 997 37.26 2.73 -9.29
N PHE A 998 38.39 3.20 -9.81
CA PHE A 998 39.65 2.45 -9.89
C PHE A 998 40.57 2.83 -8.72
N VAL A 999 40.51 2.04 -7.65
CA VAL A 999 41.48 2.10 -6.55
C VAL A 999 42.77 1.39 -6.94
N ASP A 1000 42.66 0.29 -7.68
CA ASP A 1000 43.78 -0.42 -8.28
C ASP A 1000 44.49 0.44 -9.34
N ASP A 1001 45.82 0.34 -9.41
CA ASP A 1001 46.62 0.98 -10.47
C ASP A 1001 46.43 0.28 -11.82
N TRP A 1002 46.18 1.05 -12.89
CA TRP A 1002 46.41 0.57 -14.26
C TRP A 1002 47.92 0.50 -14.49
N ASN A 1003 48.51 -0.67 -14.25
CA ASN A 1003 49.96 -0.86 -14.26
C ASN A 1003 50.53 -1.28 -15.62
N GLU A 1004 49.68 -1.47 -16.63
CA GLU A 1004 50.07 -1.95 -17.95
C GLU A 1004 49.61 -0.94 -19.02
N GLY A 1005 50.57 -0.38 -19.76
CA GLY A 1005 50.29 0.44 -20.94
C GLY A 1005 50.21 -0.40 -22.21
N GLY A 1006 49.84 0.23 -23.33
CA GLY A 1006 49.72 -0.49 -24.61
C GLY A 1006 48.43 -1.29 -24.76
N ILE A 1007 47.33 -0.82 -24.16
CA ILE A 1007 46.03 -1.49 -24.23
C ILE A 1007 45.34 -1.15 -25.55
N GLU A 1008 44.72 -2.14 -26.19
CA GLU A 1008 43.99 -1.98 -27.44
C GLU A 1008 42.48 -1.99 -27.18
N PHE A 1009 41.84 -0.82 -27.29
CA PHE A 1009 40.39 -0.67 -27.25
C PHE A 1009 39.87 -0.69 -28.69
N LEU A 1010 39.20 -1.78 -29.06
CA LEU A 1010 38.79 -2.05 -30.45
C LEU A 1010 37.51 -1.31 -30.85
N ALA A 1011 36.68 -0.93 -29.87
CA ALA A 1011 35.39 -0.28 -30.11
C ALA A 1011 35.19 0.93 -29.17
N ARG A 1012 33.94 1.37 -29.03
CA ARG A 1012 33.57 2.50 -28.16
C ARG A 1012 33.95 2.20 -26.72
N THR A 1013 34.57 3.18 -26.07
CA THR A 1013 34.99 3.08 -24.67
C THR A 1013 34.47 4.27 -23.87
N SER A 1014 33.88 4.03 -22.72
CA SER A 1014 33.32 5.08 -21.88
C SER A 1014 33.82 4.98 -20.45
N PHE A 1015 34.33 6.09 -19.93
CA PHE A 1015 34.80 6.32 -18.57
C PHE A 1015 34.11 7.57 -17.99
N THR A 1016 32.91 7.88 -18.44
CA THR A 1016 32.18 9.09 -18.04
C THR A 1016 31.99 9.09 -16.53
N ARG A 1017 32.44 10.15 -15.84
CA ARG A 1017 32.43 10.29 -14.38
C ARG A 1017 33.16 9.16 -13.63
N ALA A 1018 34.09 8.45 -14.27
CA ALA A 1018 34.92 7.46 -13.59
C ALA A 1018 35.97 8.12 -12.68
N VAL A 1019 36.31 7.48 -11.56
CA VAL A 1019 37.30 7.97 -10.60
C VAL A 1019 38.53 7.06 -10.61
N PHE A 1020 39.68 7.57 -11.03
CA PHE A 1020 40.97 6.90 -10.94
C PHE A 1020 41.69 7.36 -9.67
N ALA A 1021 41.45 6.62 -8.58
CA ALA A 1021 42.15 6.82 -7.30
C ALA A 1021 43.60 6.31 -7.36
N GLY A 1022 43.82 5.18 -8.04
CA GLY A 1022 45.14 4.69 -8.41
C GLY A 1022 45.76 5.44 -9.60
N ARG A 1023 46.98 5.05 -9.99
CA ARG A 1023 47.67 5.56 -11.19
C ARG A 1023 47.04 4.98 -12.45
N ALA A 1024 46.60 5.84 -13.36
CA ALA A 1024 46.05 5.46 -14.66
C ALA A 1024 47.16 5.50 -15.73
N ARG A 1025 48.01 4.48 -15.81
CA ARG A 1025 49.06 4.39 -16.85
C ARG A 1025 48.52 3.78 -18.14
N LEU A 1026 47.81 4.61 -18.90
CA LEU A 1026 47.26 4.26 -20.20
C LEU A 1026 48.20 4.64 -21.36
N GLY A 1027 49.44 5.02 -21.09
CA GLY A 1027 50.44 5.35 -22.11
C GLY A 1027 50.64 4.22 -23.13
N ASN A 1028 50.93 4.60 -24.38
CA ASN A 1028 51.07 3.75 -25.56
C ASN A 1028 49.79 2.98 -25.95
N SER A 1029 48.62 3.29 -25.37
CA SER A 1029 47.36 2.61 -25.69
C SER A 1029 46.77 3.09 -27.02
N THR A 1030 45.95 2.25 -27.65
CA THR A 1030 45.26 2.56 -28.91
C THR A 1030 43.75 2.49 -28.72
N PHE A 1031 43.06 3.59 -28.97
CA PHE A 1031 41.60 3.71 -28.97
C PHE A 1031 41.11 3.78 -30.41
N THR A 1032 40.52 2.69 -30.89
CA THR A 1032 40.07 2.57 -32.28
C THR A 1032 38.71 3.25 -32.49
N GLY A 1033 37.80 3.10 -31.53
CA GLY A 1033 36.50 3.78 -31.51
C GLY A 1033 36.52 5.10 -30.73
N PRO A 1034 35.36 5.79 -30.65
CA PRO A 1034 35.23 7.00 -29.84
C PRO A 1034 35.37 6.69 -28.35
N VAL A 1035 36.00 7.59 -27.62
CA VAL A 1035 36.26 7.46 -26.18
C VAL A 1035 35.72 8.66 -25.40
N SER A 1036 35.05 8.41 -24.28
CA SER A 1036 34.62 9.46 -23.34
C SER A 1036 35.27 9.28 -21.98
N PHE A 1037 35.90 10.35 -21.49
CA PHE A 1037 36.36 10.60 -20.14
C PHE A 1037 35.62 11.82 -19.54
N ASP A 1038 34.42 12.11 -20.04
CA ASP A 1038 33.63 13.27 -19.63
C ASP A 1038 33.36 13.23 -18.11
N GLY A 1039 33.79 14.25 -17.38
CA GLY A 1039 33.70 14.32 -15.92
C GLY A 1039 34.58 13.31 -15.15
N ALA A 1040 35.51 12.61 -15.79
CA ALA A 1040 36.39 11.65 -15.12
C ALA A 1040 37.37 12.36 -14.16
N VAL A 1041 37.69 11.73 -13.03
CA VAL A 1041 38.57 12.29 -11.99
C VAL A 1041 39.81 11.42 -11.81
N PHE A 1042 40.99 11.96 -12.10
CA PHE A 1042 42.29 11.33 -11.89
C PHE A 1042 42.93 11.90 -10.62
N LEU A 1043 42.80 11.17 -9.51
CA LEU A 1043 43.46 11.52 -8.25
C LEU A 1043 44.95 11.17 -8.30
N GLY A 1044 45.28 10.03 -8.93
CA GLY A 1044 46.64 9.64 -9.27
C GLY A 1044 47.16 10.28 -10.56
N VAL A 1045 48.31 9.79 -11.05
CA VAL A 1045 48.85 10.19 -12.37
C VAL A 1045 47.94 9.68 -13.47
N GLY A 1046 47.50 10.56 -14.37
CA GLY A 1046 46.81 10.22 -15.61
C GLY A 1046 47.79 10.30 -16.77
N ASP A 1047 48.33 9.16 -17.19
CA ASP A 1047 49.35 9.05 -18.22
C ASP A 1047 48.74 8.45 -19.49
N PHE A 1048 48.71 9.27 -20.54
CA PHE A 1048 48.29 8.93 -21.90
C PHE A 1048 49.43 9.14 -22.91
N ASP A 1049 50.67 9.19 -22.44
CA ASP A 1049 51.84 9.46 -23.29
C ASP A 1049 51.91 8.47 -24.46
N ARG A 1050 52.15 8.95 -25.67
CA ARG A 1050 52.25 8.16 -26.92
C ARG A 1050 51.00 7.34 -27.28
N SER A 1051 49.86 7.65 -26.68
CA SER A 1051 48.59 7.00 -27.00
C SER A 1051 48.03 7.49 -28.33
N ARG A 1052 47.22 6.64 -28.98
CA ARG A 1052 46.61 6.93 -30.28
C ARG A 1052 45.10 6.86 -30.19
N PHE A 1053 44.43 7.92 -30.60
CA PHE A 1053 42.97 8.04 -30.63
C PHE A 1053 42.52 8.17 -32.08
N HIS A 1054 41.87 7.14 -32.60
CA HIS A 1054 41.39 7.09 -33.99
C HIS A 1054 40.00 7.70 -34.16
N GLY A 1055 39.13 7.61 -33.14
CA GLY A 1055 37.84 8.29 -33.11
C GLY A 1055 37.84 9.46 -32.12
N ALA A 1056 36.71 10.19 -32.08
CA ALA A 1056 36.53 11.34 -31.20
C ALA A 1056 36.85 11.02 -29.72
N ALA A 1057 37.60 11.92 -29.08
CA ALA A 1057 38.06 11.78 -27.70
C ALA A 1057 37.53 12.93 -26.83
N ASP A 1058 36.67 12.60 -25.87
CA ASP A 1058 35.97 13.56 -25.03
C ASP A 1058 36.54 13.55 -23.61
N PHE A 1059 37.26 14.60 -23.22
CA PHE A 1059 37.78 14.86 -21.88
C PHE A 1059 37.08 16.05 -21.22
N ARG A 1060 35.87 16.41 -21.66
CA ARG A 1060 35.13 17.52 -21.08
C ARG A 1060 34.97 17.35 -19.58
N ARG A 1061 35.13 18.43 -18.83
CA ARG A 1061 34.91 18.47 -17.36
C ARG A 1061 35.77 17.46 -16.57
N ALA A 1062 36.77 16.84 -17.20
CA ALA A 1062 37.69 15.92 -16.54
C ALA A 1062 38.60 16.67 -15.57
N GLN A 1063 39.01 16.00 -14.49
CA GLN A 1063 39.83 16.56 -13.43
C GLN A 1063 41.10 15.75 -13.25
N PHE A 1064 42.24 16.35 -13.49
CA PHE A 1064 43.55 15.78 -13.20
C PHE A 1064 44.12 16.44 -11.94
N ARG A 1065 43.95 15.77 -10.80
CA ARG A 1065 44.60 16.17 -9.54
C ARG A 1065 46.06 15.72 -9.49
N GLY A 1066 46.38 14.60 -10.15
CA GLY A 1066 47.74 14.19 -10.40
C GLY A 1066 48.36 14.87 -11.62
N LEU A 1067 49.56 14.43 -12.02
CA LEU A 1067 50.18 14.85 -13.28
C LEU A 1067 49.36 14.33 -14.46
N ALA A 1068 49.10 15.20 -15.43
CA ALA A 1068 48.43 14.88 -16.69
C ALA A 1068 49.47 14.77 -17.81
N GLY A 1069 49.69 13.56 -18.31
CA GLY A 1069 50.64 13.27 -19.39
C GLY A 1069 49.92 12.95 -20.70
N PHE A 1070 50.20 13.71 -21.75
CA PHE A 1070 49.74 13.48 -23.12
C PHE A 1070 50.90 13.67 -24.11
N SER A 1071 52.13 13.49 -23.66
CA SER A 1071 53.31 13.74 -24.48
C SER A 1071 53.36 12.77 -25.66
N ASP A 1072 53.68 13.27 -26.85
CA ASP A 1072 53.72 12.50 -28.10
C ASP A 1072 52.40 11.73 -28.43
N SER A 1073 51.27 12.11 -27.83
CA SER A 1073 49.97 11.50 -28.13
C SER A 1073 49.43 11.95 -29.49
N ALA A 1074 48.64 11.11 -30.15
CA ALA A 1074 48.08 11.38 -31.47
C ALA A 1074 46.56 11.23 -31.48
N PHE A 1075 45.85 12.32 -31.75
CA PHE A 1075 44.41 12.40 -31.95
C PHE A 1075 44.14 12.57 -33.44
N LEU A 1076 43.57 11.54 -34.07
CA LEU A 1076 43.30 11.53 -35.51
C LEU A 1076 41.92 12.10 -35.87
N ASP A 1077 41.08 12.35 -34.86
CA ASP A 1077 39.74 12.89 -34.94
C ASP A 1077 39.57 14.03 -33.91
N GLU A 1078 38.35 14.54 -33.71
CA GLU A 1078 38.05 15.63 -32.78
C GLU A 1078 38.40 15.30 -31.32
N VAL A 1079 38.94 16.28 -30.60
CA VAL A 1079 39.25 16.17 -29.16
C VAL A 1079 38.68 17.36 -28.39
N SER A 1080 38.00 17.09 -27.27
CA SER A 1080 37.49 18.14 -26.39
C SER A 1080 38.06 18.01 -24.98
N PHE A 1081 38.72 19.06 -24.53
CA PHE A 1081 39.17 19.32 -23.17
C PHE A 1081 38.38 20.48 -22.55
N ASP A 1082 37.16 20.76 -23.03
CA ASP A 1082 36.37 21.88 -22.51
C ASP A 1082 36.10 21.71 -21.01
N ARG A 1083 36.36 22.77 -20.24
CA ARG A 1083 36.28 22.78 -18.77
C ARG A 1083 37.15 21.74 -18.04
N VAL A 1084 38.19 21.19 -18.68
CA VAL A 1084 39.15 20.33 -17.98
C VAL A 1084 39.85 21.13 -16.88
N VAL A 1085 40.13 20.49 -15.73
CA VAL A 1085 40.95 21.07 -14.67
C VAL A 1085 42.20 20.22 -14.48
N MET A 1086 43.37 20.84 -14.61
CA MET A 1086 44.66 20.21 -14.36
C MET A 1086 45.33 20.92 -13.18
N GLU A 1087 45.26 20.32 -11.99
CA GLU A 1087 45.72 20.92 -10.74
C GLU A 1087 47.26 20.96 -10.64
N LEU A 1088 47.92 19.92 -11.14
CA LEU A 1088 49.38 19.85 -11.27
C LEU A 1088 49.83 20.20 -12.69
N SER A 1089 51.08 19.91 -13.01
CA SER A 1089 51.64 20.17 -14.34
C SER A 1089 50.99 19.27 -15.40
N ALA A 1090 50.80 19.87 -16.58
CA ALA A 1090 50.25 19.22 -17.76
C ALA A 1090 51.34 19.14 -18.84
N ASP A 1091 51.66 17.94 -19.29
CA ASP A 1091 52.63 17.69 -20.36
C ASP A 1091 51.88 17.33 -21.65
N LEU A 1092 51.75 18.32 -22.55
CA LEU A 1092 51.17 18.17 -23.89
C LEU A 1092 52.26 18.30 -24.96
N ASN A 1093 53.54 18.09 -24.61
CA ASN A 1093 54.64 18.25 -25.55
C ASN A 1093 54.57 17.20 -26.67
N GLY A 1094 54.79 17.60 -27.92
CA GLY A 1094 54.76 16.69 -29.07
C GLY A 1094 53.36 16.14 -29.41
N MET A 1095 52.31 16.59 -28.72
CA MET A 1095 50.92 16.19 -29.01
C MET A 1095 50.54 16.53 -30.45
N ARG A 1096 49.89 15.60 -31.15
CA ARG A 1096 49.43 15.77 -32.52
C ARG A 1096 47.91 15.66 -32.58
N VAL A 1097 47.24 16.65 -33.17
CA VAL A 1097 45.79 16.61 -33.38
C VAL A 1097 45.51 16.88 -34.86
N ALA A 1098 44.91 15.90 -35.54
CA ALA A 1098 44.47 16.01 -36.91
C ALA A 1098 43.05 16.62 -37.01
N GLY A 1099 42.14 16.29 -36.07
CA GLY A 1099 40.82 16.89 -35.95
C GLY A 1099 40.81 18.22 -35.19
N SER A 1100 39.63 18.75 -34.86
CA SER A 1100 39.51 20.00 -34.08
C SER A 1100 39.81 19.76 -32.60
N ALA A 1101 40.48 20.72 -31.94
CA ALA A 1101 40.77 20.65 -30.52
C ALA A 1101 40.07 21.77 -29.74
N ASP A 1102 39.29 21.42 -28.73
CA ASP A 1102 38.61 22.40 -27.88
C ASP A 1102 39.16 22.38 -26.45
N PHE A 1103 39.89 23.43 -26.06
CA PHE A 1103 40.35 23.67 -24.69
C PHE A 1103 39.57 24.79 -24.01
N SER A 1104 38.39 25.13 -24.51
CA SER A 1104 37.59 26.24 -23.97
C SER A 1104 37.32 26.06 -22.48
N ARG A 1105 37.41 27.13 -21.70
CA ARG A 1105 37.15 27.14 -20.25
C ARG A 1105 38.01 26.16 -19.44
N ALA A 1106 39.09 25.62 -20.03
CA ALA A 1106 40.04 24.78 -19.33
C ALA A 1106 40.81 25.58 -18.27
N VAL A 1107 41.23 24.91 -17.21
CA VAL A 1107 41.99 25.50 -16.10
C VAL A 1107 43.26 24.70 -15.88
N PHE A 1108 44.41 25.34 -16.11
CA PHE A 1108 45.72 24.80 -15.83
C PHE A 1108 46.31 25.51 -14.60
N CYS A 1109 46.27 24.85 -13.44
CA CYS A 1109 46.83 25.38 -12.21
C CYS A 1109 48.36 25.23 -12.18
N GLY A 1110 48.90 24.17 -12.79
CA GLY A 1110 50.34 23.90 -12.90
C GLY A 1110 51.05 24.56 -14.09
N LEU A 1111 52.28 24.13 -14.36
CA LEU A 1111 52.99 24.48 -15.59
C LEU A 1111 52.46 23.61 -16.74
N THR A 1112 52.12 24.25 -17.87
CA THR A 1112 51.66 23.56 -19.08
C THR A 1112 52.76 23.57 -20.13
N GLY A 1113 53.15 22.40 -20.63
CA GLY A 1113 54.07 22.25 -21.77
C GLY A 1113 53.30 21.92 -23.05
N LEU A 1114 53.52 22.68 -24.11
CA LEU A 1114 52.95 22.47 -25.45
C LEU A 1114 54.04 22.49 -26.54
N SER A 1115 55.29 22.22 -26.16
CA SER A 1115 56.43 22.32 -27.05
C SER A 1115 56.41 21.21 -28.09
N GLY A 1116 56.61 21.57 -29.37
CA GLY A 1116 56.54 20.64 -30.49
C GLY A 1116 55.15 20.08 -30.80
N ALA A 1117 54.09 20.57 -30.15
CA ALA A 1117 52.72 20.13 -30.46
C ALA A 1117 52.31 20.60 -31.85
N ARG A 1118 51.46 19.82 -32.54
CA ARG A 1118 50.98 20.12 -33.88
C ARG A 1118 49.47 19.95 -33.97
N PHE A 1119 48.78 20.99 -34.43
CA PHE A 1119 47.35 21.02 -34.67
C PHE A 1119 47.08 21.29 -36.15
N GLU A 1120 46.47 20.33 -36.84
CA GLU A 1120 46.26 20.41 -38.29
C GLU A 1120 44.97 21.19 -38.65
N THR A 1121 44.03 21.33 -37.70
CA THR A 1121 42.78 22.10 -37.89
C THR A 1121 42.56 23.14 -36.78
N ALA A 1122 41.31 23.54 -36.51
CA ALA A 1122 40.95 24.62 -35.60
C ALA A 1122 41.17 24.24 -34.13
N VAL A 1123 41.67 25.20 -33.34
CA VAL A 1123 41.89 25.05 -31.90
C VAL A 1123 41.25 26.20 -31.12
N SER A 1124 40.46 25.89 -30.10
CA SER A 1124 39.91 26.91 -29.19
C SER A 1124 40.58 26.86 -27.82
N PHE A 1125 41.04 28.01 -27.33
CA PHE A 1125 41.45 28.28 -25.96
C PHE A 1125 40.57 29.38 -25.33
N ALA A 1126 39.32 29.51 -25.80
CA ALA A 1126 38.41 30.55 -25.32
C ALA A 1126 38.13 30.40 -23.82
N SER A 1127 38.29 31.48 -23.04
CA SER A 1127 38.14 31.48 -21.58
C SER A 1127 39.05 30.50 -20.81
N THR A 1128 40.12 29.98 -21.44
CA THR A 1128 41.09 29.13 -20.75
C THR A 1128 41.91 29.93 -19.74
N THR A 1129 42.22 29.34 -18.57
CA THR A 1129 43.05 29.99 -17.55
C THR A 1129 44.33 29.20 -17.29
N TRP A 1130 45.49 29.86 -17.40
CA TRP A 1130 46.80 29.36 -16.96
C TRP A 1130 47.28 30.11 -15.73
N GLU A 1131 47.40 29.43 -14.60
CA GLU A 1131 47.74 30.08 -13.32
C GLU A 1131 49.23 30.25 -13.11
N ARG A 1132 50.04 29.20 -13.38
CA ARG A 1132 51.49 29.23 -13.16
C ARG A 1132 52.30 29.53 -14.40
N GLY A 1133 51.91 28.99 -15.55
CA GLY A 1133 52.55 29.34 -16.81
C GLY A 1133 52.38 28.34 -17.94
N LEU A 1134 52.66 28.82 -19.15
CA LEU A 1134 52.61 28.07 -20.41
C LEU A 1134 53.98 28.14 -21.09
N VAL A 1135 54.52 26.99 -21.51
CA VAL A 1135 55.75 26.87 -22.29
C VAL A 1135 55.45 26.16 -23.60
N ALA A 1136 55.57 26.89 -24.70
CA ALA A 1136 55.40 26.34 -26.05
C ALA A 1136 56.57 26.76 -26.93
N THR A 1137 57.46 25.80 -27.21
CA THR A 1137 58.57 25.99 -28.16
C THR A 1137 58.33 25.14 -29.40
N GLY A 1138 58.30 25.74 -30.59
CA GLY A 1138 58.17 25.01 -31.86
C GLY A 1138 56.80 24.37 -32.10
N ALA A 1139 55.72 24.88 -31.48
CA ALA A 1139 54.37 24.39 -31.73
C ALA A 1139 53.83 24.89 -33.08
N VAL A 1140 53.09 24.03 -33.79
CA VAL A 1140 52.59 24.30 -35.15
C VAL A 1140 51.07 24.26 -35.15
N PHE A 1141 50.44 25.35 -35.60
CA PHE A 1141 49.01 25.45 -35.82
C PHE A 1141 48.78 25.70 -37.32
N GLU A 1142 48.08 24.80 -38.00
CA GLU A 1142 47.76 24.93 -39.42
C GLU A 1142 46.36 25.52 -39.65
N GLY A 1143 45.44 25.35 -38.68
CA GLY A 1143 44.12 25.97 -38.66
C GLY A 1143 44.00 27.20 -37.73
N PRO A 1144 42.80 27.81 -37.64
CA PRO A 1144 42.57 29.00 -36.83
C PRO A 1144 42.66 28.69 -35.33
N VAL A 1145 43.20 29.64 -34.55
CA VAL A 1145 43.34 29.51 -33.09
C VAL A 1145 42.57 30.64 -32.38
N ASP A 1146 41.67 30.28 -31.47
CA ASP A 1146 40.86 31.23 -30.68
C ASP A 1146 41.40 31.38 -29.25
N PHE A 1147 41.70 32.60 -28.81
CA PHE A 1147 42.14 32.92 -27.45
C PHE A 1147 41.20 33.90 -26.72
N ARG A 1148 39.96 34.09 -27.20
CA ARG A 1148 39.02 35.06 -26.61
C ARG A 1148 38.83 34.81 -25.12
N ARG A 1149 38.97 35.86 -24.30
CA ARG A 1149 38.84 35.84 -22.83
C ARG A 1149 39.81 34.89 -22.10
N ALA A 1150 40.88 34.40 -22.76
CA ALA A 1150 41.88 33.56 -22.12
C ALA A 1150 42.72 34.35 -21.09
N ARG A 1151 43.02 33.73 -19.95
CA ARG A 1151 43.68 34.38 -18.78
C ARG A 1151 45.03 33.73 -18.49
N PHE A 1152 46.12 34.49 -18.57
CA PHE A 1152 47.48 34.02 -18.30
C PHE A 1152 48.07 34.55 -17.00
N GLN A 1153 47.67 34.07 -15.82
CA GLN A 1153 48.14 34.66 -14.55
C GLN A 1153 49.64 34.45 -14.30
N GLY A 1154 50.22 33.40 -14.89
CA GLY A 1154 51.63 33.01 -14.74
C GLY A 1154 52.58 33.45 -15.87
N ARG A 1155 53.80 32.89 -15.88
CA ARG A 1155 54.81 33.18 -16.91
C ARG A 1155 54.47 32.45 -18.21
N VAL A 1156 54.49 33.16 -19.34
CA VAL A 1156 54.24 32.59 -20.67
C VAL A 1156 55.51 32.68 -21.51
N ARG A 1157 55.97 31.55 -22.04
CA ARG A 1157 57.10 31.45 -22.95
C ARG A 1157 56.63 30.80 -24.25
N LEU A 1158 56.50 31.62 -25.28
CA LEU A 1158 56.16 31.20 -26.64
C LEU A 1158 57.38 31.48 -27.51
N GLU A 1159 57.94 30.45 -28.14
CA GLU A 1159 59.10 30.55 -29.01
C GLU A 1159 58.89 29.68 -30.25
N GLN A 1160 59.25 30.15 -31.43
CA GLN A 1160 59.22 29.34 -32.66
C GLN A 1160 57.84 28.82 -33.06
N LEU A 1161 56.76 29.49 -32.64
CA LEU A 1161 55.40 29.16 -33.04
C LEU A 1161 55.22 29.29 -34.55
N SER A 1162 54.32 28.50 -35.12
CA SER A 1162 53.88 28.61 -36.52
C SER A 1162 52.37 28.79 -36.55
N LEU A 1163 51.90 29.94 -37.02
CA LEU A 1163 50.48 30.32 -37.13
C LEU A 1163 50.12 30.70 -38.58
N PRO A 1164 48.87 30.44 -39.02
CA PRO A 1164 48.43 30.75 -40.39
C PRO A 1164 48.08 32.23 -40.61
N GLU A 1165 47.77 32.98 -39.54
CA GLU A 1165 47.39 34.40 -39.59
C GLU A 1165 48.25 35.26 -38.65
N SER A 1166 48.25 36.59 -38.87
CA SER A 1166 49.02 37.53 -38.06
C SER A 1166 48.48 37.62 -36.61
N PRO A 1167 49.33 37.60 -35.58
CA PRO A 1167 48.92 37.51 -34.17
C PRO A 1167 48.26 38.77 -33.57
N ALA A 1168 47.99 39.81 -34.36
CA ALA A 1168 47.45 41.09 -33.90
C ALA A 1168 46.10 40.98 -33.15
N PHE A 1169 45.32 39.92 -33.37
CA PHE A 1169 44.02 39.67 -32.72
C PHE A 1169 44.09 38.84 -31.43
N VAL A 1170 45.26 38.30 -31.06
CA VAL A 1170 45.36 37.19 -30.10
C VAL A 1170 45.50 37.63 -28.63
N PHE A 1171 45.91 38.88 -28.37
CA PHE A 1171 46.26 39.35 -27.02
C PHE A 1171 45.70 40.75 -26.68
N ASP A 1172 44.46 41.06 -27.07
CA ASP A 1172 43.81 42.38 -26.88
C ASP A 1172 43.90 42.91 -25.43
N ASP A 1173 44.02 42.03 -24.44
CA ASP A 1173 44.05 42.37 -23.00
C ASP A 1173 45.45 42.48 -22.35
N ARG A 1174 46.57 42.40 -23.10
CA ARG A 1174 47.93 42.60 -22.52
C ARG A 1174 48.88 43.44 -23.38
N HIS A 1175 49.32 44.58 -22.81
CA HIS A 1175 50.46 45.35 -23.30
C HIS A 1175 51.81 44.74 -22.86
N GLY A 1176 52.51 44.06 -23.77
CA GLY A 1176 53.92 43.66 -23.65
C GLY A 1176 54.61 43.72 -25.02
N PRO A 1177 55.95 43.97 -25.11
CA PRO A 1177 56.64 44.03 -26.39
C PRO A 1177 56.86 42.62 -26.96
N TRP A 1178 55.94 42.18 -27.81
CA TRP A 1178 56.07 40.96 -28.61
C TRP A 1178 56.86 41.28 -29.88
N ASP A 1179 57.86 40.48 -30.19
CA ASP A 1179 58.53 40.48 -31.49
C ASP A 1179 57.87 39.42 -32.37
N THR A 1180 57.63 39.75 -33.64
CA THR A 1180 56.94 38.84 -34.57
C THR A 1180 57.72 38.82 -35.89
N HIS A 1181 58.08 37.62 -36.36
CA HIS A 1181 58.86 37.45 -37.58
C HIS A 1181 58.17 36.46 -38.53
N GLN A 1182 57.81 36.94 -39.73
CA GLN A 1182 57.25 36.09 -40.77
C GLN A 1182 58.34 35.23 -41.43
N ARG A 1183 58.15 33.91 -41.45
CA ARG A 1183 59.02 32.92 -42.09
C ARG A 1183 58.78 32.86 -43.61
N PRO A 1184 59.74 32.35 -44.40
CA PRO A 1184 59.61 32.23 -45.86
C PRO A 1184 58.47 31.30 -46.33
N ASP A 1185 57.98 30.42 -45.47
CA ASP A 1185 56.84 29.52 -45.72
C ASP A 1185 55.47 30.17 -45.45
N GLY A 1186 55.46 31.46 -45.05
CA GLY A 1186 54.25 32.23 -44.78
C GLY A 1186 53.81 32.22 -43.31
N THR A 1187 54.47 31.45 -42.45
CA THR A 1187 54.12 31.32 -41.02
C THR A 1187 54.74 32.42 -40.17
N TRP A 1188 54.19 32.70 -38.98
CA TRP A 1188 54.69 33.75 -38.07
C TRP A 1188 55.34 33.18 -36.81
N ASP A 1189 56.60 33.54 -36.55
CA ASP A 1189 57.33 33.29 -35.30
C ASP A 1189 57.05 34.43 -34.29
N ILE A 1190 56.76 34.10 -33.03
CA ILE A 1190 56.46 35.08 -31.98
C ILE A 1190 57.44 34.88 -30.82
N GLN A 1191 58.11 35.96 -30.40
CA GLN A 1191 59.02 35.96 -29.26
C GLN A 1191 58.67 37.08 -28.28
N LEU A 1192 58.59 36.75 -26.99
CA LEU A 1192 58.46 37.77 -25.94
C LEU A 1192 59.84 38.42 -25.73
N ARG A 1193 60.00 39.74 -25.97
CA ARG A 1193 61.25 40.43 -25.64
C ARG A 1193 61.40 40.50 -24.12
N VAL A 1194 62.22 39.62 -23.54
CA VAL A 1194 62.68 39.76 -22.17
C VAL A 1194 63.61 40.99 -22.11
N ALA A 1195 63.15 42.06 -21.46
CA ALA A 1195 64.02 43.17 -21.13
C ALA A 1195 65.01 42.72 -20.02
N GLY A 1196 66.24 42.42 -20.43
CA GLY A 1196 67.47 42.60 -19.63
C GLY A 1196 67.64 41.80 -18.34
N SER A 1197 68.63 40.91 -18.34
CA SER A 1197 69.42 40.56 -17.15
C SER A 1197 70.02 41.81 -16.49
N GLN A 1198 69.76 41.99 -15.19
CA GLN A 1198 70.76 42.35 -14.17
C GLN A 1198 70.46 41.59 -12.90
#